data_AF-A0AAD0PW21-F1
#
_entry.id   AF-A0AAD0PW21-F1
#
_cell.length_a   1.000
_cell.length_b   1.000
_cell.length_c   1.000
_cell.angle_alpha   90.00
_cell.angle_beta   90.00
_cell.angle_gamma   90.00
#
_symmetry.space_group_name_H-M   'P 1'
#
loop_
_entity.id
_entity.type
_entity.pdbx_description
1 polymer ?
#
loop_
_entity_poly.entity_id
_entity_poly.type
_entity_poly.pdbx_seq_one_letter_code
_entity_poly.pdbx_strand_id
1 'polypeptide(L)'
;MKPMAKLRSHGARKPIRLAMLYLAILAASPLAAHAENQNIIRTPALIHLSDNDDSFWEQIDAYATDWTNIRAEYACSVWSPDPSTQTIGTAFLQTQSCRQDQQRTVQQRQQNVKTDAIRDVGVAQTENRTLSPSHTRDAVGALETWIATSPTFSDWESVSGAHNCSNWSPSPSSYTQSATFNQKATNCVIDRARTRQEREQETTTGAIRDSGSPIPESRQLNSQTATRPYVIAIGDWANQGDKQSCSNWAPAATTVGLGKSFTQTATDCQQAQVRTRNEQYTDHLSGQKVTALNTTENQTIAVSDTRSAVGTLEDWIATTSTYTAWVNSGAITSCSNWSPATSSVTVGQSFTQTATDCAQAQTRTRQDREQETNTGEIRNKGSVVTETQSIAASSTRTATGTKETWVAAAAVYGNWTNSSALYSCSNWSPAGSAYTYSASFTQTATNCSLNQTRSAQAREQETTTGAYRNVGSATTESRTLASQTATRPYAVTIGAWQNNGAVAGCSNWSPDPSTVNSGTAFTQTATNCTQAQVRSRVEQYNDHATGVLTTAVNTTQSQTIAASSTRTATGTKPTQQCQTGGWIVTAEAIGPMGPRPVLRLYWGGVLLVTNASYNGVDSTMAYGGYTYIRGTQYNGQTWNMCRQ
;
A
#
# COMPACT_ATOMS: atom_id res chain seq x y z
N MET A 1 37.30 87.94 -19.39
CA MET A 1 37.59 89.35 -19.03
C MET A 1 38.36 90.01 -20.18
N LYS A 2 38.25 91.33 -20.36
CA LYS A 2 39.13 92.09 -21.29
C LYS A 2 40.49 92.42 -20.61
N PRO A 3 41.54 92.75 -21.38
CA PRO A 3 42.92 92.69 -20.89
C PRO A 3 43.40 93.96 -20.17
N MET A 4 44.51 93.82 -19.44
CA MET A 4 45.37 94.95 -19.04
C MET A 4 46.78 94.77 -19.60
N ALA A 5 47.27 95.80 -20.29
CA ALA A 5 48.67 95.93 -20.67
C ALA A 5 49.51 96.51 -19.51
N LYS A 6 50.83 96.35 -19.56
CA LYS A 6 51.77 97.08 -18.69
C LYS A 6 52.92 97.65 -19.53
N LEU A 7 53.39 98.83 -19.15
CA LEU A 7 54.18 99.76 -19.98
C LEU A 7 55.28 100.42 -19.13
N ARG A 8 56.22 101.11 -19.79
CA ARG A 8 57.47 101.75 -19.26
C ARG A 8 58.63 100.75 -19.06
N SER A 9 59.90 101.16 -19.18
CA SER A 9 60.51 102.50 -19.39
C SER A 9 61.45 102.49 -20.61
N HIS A 10 61.53 103.53 -21.46
CA HIS A 10 62.08 104.87 -21.22
C HIS A 10 63.57 104.89 -20.79
N GLY A 11 64.44 105.11 -21.77
CA GLY A 11 65.80 105.67 -21.65
C GLY A 11 66.01 106.64 -22.81
N ALA A 12 66.63 107.80 -22.59
CA ALA A 12 66.58 108.92 -23.54
C ALA A 12 67.89 109.72 -23.66
N ARG A 13 68.22 110.11 -24.90
CA ARG A 13 69.18 111.13 -25.39
C ARG A 13 69.31 110.93 -26.92
N LYS A 14 69.44 111.94 -27.79
CA LYS A 14 69.26 113.40 -27.64
C LYS A 14 69.15 113.99 -29.08
N PRO A 15 68.05 114.65 -29.50
CA PRO A 15 67.99 115.32 -30.80
C PRO A 15 68.54 116.75 -30.72
N ILE A 16 69.06 117.26 -31.83
CA ILE A 16 69.33 118.69 -32.07
C ILE A 16 68.69 119.07 -33.41
N ARG A 17 68.05 120.24 -33.46
CA ARG A 17 67.30 120.76 -34.62
C ARG A 17 67.46 122.28 -34.68
N LEU A 18 67.44 122.82 -35.90
CA LEU A 18 67.23 124.23 -36.26
C LEU A 18 68.20 125.29 -35.70
N ALA A 19 68.84 126.01 -36.61
CA ALA A 19 68.55 127.42 -36.80
C ALA A 19 68.65 127.78 -38.29
N MET A 20 67.89 128.77 -38.75
CA MET A 20 67.96 129.35 -40.09
C MET A 20 68.07 130.88 -39.97
N LEU A 21 68.47 131.51 -41.08
CA LEU A 21 67.91 132.76 -41.62
C LEU A 21 68.46 134.14 -41.17
N TYR A 22 68.51 135.04 -42.17
CA TYR A 22 68.74 136.51 -42.20
C TYR A 22 70.09 137.10 -41.72
N LEU A 23 70.50 138.33 -42.12
CA LEU A 23 70.57 139.01 -43.45
C LEU A 23 71.32 140.37 -43.31
N ALA A 24 71.77 140.92 -44.46
CA ALA A 24 71.81 142.35 -44.81
C ALA A 24 72.84 143.34 -44.18
N ILE A 25 73.79 143.75 -45.04
CA ILE A 25 74.01 145.14 -45.55
C ILE A 25 74.15 146.32 -44.55
N LEU A 26 75.34 146.96 -44.56
CA LEU A 26 75.67 148.40 -44.75
C LEU A 26 77.14 148.60 -44.29
N ALA A 27 78.13 149.09 -45.05
CA ALA A 27 78.26 150.20 -45.99
C ALA A 27 78.46 151.58 -45.32
N ALA A 28 79.68 152.13 -45.39
CA ALA A 28 79.98 153.57 -45.36
C ALA A 28 81.45 153.88 -45.74
N SER A 29 81.65 154.81 -46.67
CA SER A 29 82.92 155.55 -46.87
C SER A 29 82.60 157.05 -46.86
N PRO A 30 83.27 157.89 -46.04
CA PRO A 30 83.28 159.35 -46.20
C PRO A 30 84.41 159.75 -47.18
N LEU A 31 84.19 160.55 -48.23
CA LEU A 31 83.81 161.97 -48.31
C LEU A 31 85.00 162.95 -48.13
N ALA A 32 84.96 164.04 -48.89
CA ALA A 32 86.10 164.93 -49.18
C ALA A 32 86.00 166.32 -48.52
N ALA A 33 87.09 167.08 -48.53
CA ALA A 33 87.12 168.51 -48.20
C ALA A 33 88.28 169.27 -48.91
N HIS A 34 88.14 170.59 -49.04
CA HIS A 34 89.14 171.54 -49.56
C HIS A 34 90.23 171.89 -48.51
N ALA A 35 91.41 172.40 -48.93
CA ALA A 35 91.80 173.83 -48.74
C ALA A 35 93.29 174.18 -49.04
N GLU A 36 93.48 175.25 -49.82
CA GLU A 36 94.41 176.40 -49.70
C GLU A 36 95.94 176.36 -49.31
N ASN A 37 96.69 177.18 -50.06
CA ASN A 37 97.67 178.25 -49.66
C ASN A 37 99.23 178.10 -49.67
N GLN A 38 99.84 178.92 -50.55
CA GLN A 38 101.09 179.75 -50.49
C GLN A 38 102.51 179.19 -50.27
N ASN A 39 103.39 179.38 -51.29
CA ASN A 39 104.44 180.43 -51.38
C ASN A 39 105.22 180.31 -52.73
N ILE A 40 105.42 181.37 -53.55
CA ILE A 40 106.40 182.49 -53.47
C ILE A 40 107.87 182.03 -53.61
N ILE A 41 108.73 182.47 -54.55
CA ILE A 41 108.69 183.40 -55.72
C ILE A 41 109.56 182.79 -56.87
N ARG A 42 109.69 183.31 -58.12
CA ARG A 42 110.43 184.52 -58.57
C ARG A 42 110.03 184.95 -60.03
N THR A 43 110.99 185.48 -60.82
CA THR A 43 110.85 186.39 -62.00
C THR A 43 112.15 186.32 -62.86
N PRO A 44 112.27 186.89 -64.11
CA PRO A 44 111.45 187.97 -64.71
C PRO A 44 111.14 187.97 -66.25
N ALA A 45 110.10 188.73 -66.64
CA ALA A 45 109.97 189.73 -67.74
C ALA A 45 110.51 189.49 -69.18
N LEU A 46 109.91 190.03 -70.28
CA LEU A 46 108.56 190.52 -70.67
C LEU A 46 108.63 191.03 -72.15
N ILE A 47 107.49 191.11 -72.89
CA ILE A 47 107.06 192.12 -73.90
C ILE A 47 105.90 191.55 -74.78
N HIS A 48 105.19 192.40 -75.53
CA HIS A 48 103.78 192.24 -75.97
C HIS A 48 103.58 192.59 -77.46
N LEU A 49 102.50 192.07 -78.11
CA LEU A 49 101.64 192.71 -79.13
C LEU A 49 100.54 191.74 -79.65
N SER A 50 99.60 192.21 -80.48
CA SER A 50 98.33 191.53 -80.87
C SER A 50 98.17 191.41 -82.43
N ASP A 51 97.06 191.03 -83.09
CA ASP A 51 95.62 191.04 -82.76
C ASP A 51 94.77 190.01 -83.58
N ASN A 52 93.43 190.13 -83.59
CA ASN A 52 92.43 189.19 -84.12
C ASN A 52 92.26 189.16 -85.66
N ASP A 53 92.06 187.96 -86.23
CA ASP A 53 91.29 187.71 -87.47
C ASP A 53 90.87 186.21 -87.53
N ASP A 54 89.66 185.89 -88.02
CA ASP A 54 89.00 184.57 -87.84
C ASP A 54 89.06 183.66 -89.08
N SER A 55 89.80 184.08 -90.11
CA SER A 55 89.90 183.42 -91.42
C SER A 55 90.77 182.14 -91.46
N PHE A 56 90.98 181.46 -90.32
CA PHE A 56 92.02 180.44 -90.13
C PHE A 56 91.60 179.15 -89.39
N TRP A 57 90.40 178.59 -89.61
CA TRP A 57 89.95 177.33 -88.97
C TRP A 57 89.41 176.29 -89.97
N GLU A 58 89.90 175.04 -89.87
CA GLU A 58 89.52 173.90 -90.75
C GLU A 58 89.06 172.67 -89.93
N GLN A 59 88.30 171.75 -90.53
CA GLN A 59 87.72 170.58 -89.83
C GLN A 59 88.63 169.36 -89.89
N ILE A 60 88.72 168.62 -88.77
CA ILE A 60 89.55 167.43 -88.60
C ILE A 60 88.72 166.22 -88.13
N ASP A 61 89.33 165.03 -88.12
CA ASP A 61 88.66 163.79 -87.74
C ASP A 61 88.04 163.83 -86.33
N ALA A 62 86.87 163.18 -86.22
CA ALA A 62 86.14 163.09 -84.98
C ALA A 62 86.84 162.15 -83.98
N TYR A 63 87.03 162.62 -82.75
CA TYR A 63 87.61 161.83 -81.68
C TYR A 63 86.56 160.85 -81.11
N ALA A 64 86.85 159.56 -81.16
CA ALA A 64 86.01 158.50 -80.62
C ALA A 64 86.68 157.80 -79.42
N THR A 65 85.90 157.47 -78.38
CA THR A 65 86.37 156.67 -77.24
C THR A 65 86.34 155.16 -77.55
N ASP A 66 86.98 154.38 -76.68
CA ASP A 66 86.81 152.92 -76.66
C ASP A 66 85.37 152.49 -76.32
N TRP A 67 85.04 151.26 -76.71
CA TRP A 67 83.79 150.58 -76.38
C TRP A 67 83.80 150.07 -74.94
N THR A 68 82.89 150.57 -74.11
CA THR A 68 82.75 150.20 -72.70
C THR A 68 81.48 149.39 -72.46
N ASN A 69 81.54 148.36 -71.61
CA ASN A 69 80.37 147.53 -71.26
C ASN A 69 79.34 148.36 -70.47
N ILE A 70 78.10 148.43 -70.96
CA ILE A 70 77.00 149.18 -70.31
C ILE A 70 76.47 148.41 -69.07
N ARG A 71 76.57 147.08 -69.10
CA ARG A 71 76.16 146.15 -68.03
C ARG A 71 76.99 144.86 -68.09
N ALA A 72 76.73 143.91 -67.19
CA ALA A 72 77.22 142.53 -67.28
C ALA A 72 76.40 141.68 -68.27
N GLU A 73 76.88 140.47 -68.56
CA GLU A 73 76.18 139.49 -69.39
C GLU A 73 74.77 139.15 -68.86
N TYR A 74 73.80 138.99 -69.75
CA TYR A 74 72.39 138.76 -69.41
C TYR A 74 71.68 137.84 -70.40
N ALA A 75 70.45 137.42 -70.04
CA ALA A 75 69.55 136.61 -70.86
C ALA A 75 70.14 135.28 -71.37
N CYS A 76 70.89 134.58 -70.51
CA CYS A 76 71.53 133.31 -70.84
C CYS A 76 70.54 132.15 -71.01
N SER A 77 70.67 131.35 -72.07
CA SER A 77 69.81 130.18 -72.36
C SER A 77 70.02 129.04 -71.36
N VAL A 78 69.00 128.20 -71.06
CA VAL A 78 69.21 127.02 -70.20
C VAL A 78 70.26 126.05 -70.78
N TRP A 79 70.99 125.38 -69.90
CA TRP A 79 72.03 124.41 -70.26
C TRP A 79 71.41 123.17 -70.92
N SER A 80 71.93 122.79 -72.09
CA SER A 80 71.44 121.65 -72.89
C SER A 80 72.61 120.79 -73.38
N PRO A 81 72.49 119.44 -73.44
CA PRO A 81 71.32 118.60 -73.11
C PRO A 81 71.02 118.49 -71.60
N ASP A 82 69.85 117.96 -71.24
CA ASP A 82 69.50 117.67 -69.83
C ASP A 82 70.09 116.30 -69.37
N PRO A 83 70.71 116.20 -68.18
CA PRO A 83 71.19 114.93 -67.63
C PRO A 83 70.14 113.82 -67.52
N SER A 84 68.85 114.15 -67.33
CA SER A 84 67.79 113.16 -67.18
C SER A 84 67.45 112.41 -68.48
N THR A 85 67.94 112.87 -69.64
CA THR A 85 67.75 112.20 -70.94
C THR A 85 68.96 111.42 -71.40
N GLN A 86 70.01 111.29 -70.58
CA GLN A 86 71.25 110.57 -70.90
C GLN A 86 71.44 109.39 -69.92
N THR A 87 71.94 108.26 -70.43
CA THR A 87 72.16 107.02 -69.64
C THR A 87 72.98 107.27 -68.38
N ILE A 88 72.60 106.65 -67.27
CA ILE A 88 73.28 106.86 -65.99
C ILE A 88 74.79 106.56 -66.08
N GLY A 89 75.60 107.52 -65.64
CA GLY A 89 77.06 107.40 -65.63
C GLY A 89 77.79 107.73 -66.94
N THR A 90 77.11 108.07 -68.04
CA THR A 90 77.80 108.54 -69.26
C THR A 90 78.12 110.03 -69.17
N ALA A 91 79.35 110.43 -69.53
CA ALA A 91 79.77 111.83 -69.53
C ALA A 91 79.43 112.53 -70.86
N PHE A 92 78.95 113.77 -70.79
CA PHE A 92 78.59 114.58 -71.96
C PHE A 92 78.75 116.08 -71.69
N LEU A 93 78.84 116.89 -72.75
CA LEU A 93 79.02 118.34 -72.65
C LEU A 93 77.68 119.09 -72.74
N GLN A 94 77.50 120.11 -71.89
CA GLN A 94 76.41 121.08 -71.97
C GLN A 94 76.87 122.44 -72.51
N THR A 95 75.97 123.20 -73.13
CA THR A 95 76.23 124.57 -73.63
C THR A 95 75.16 125.59 -73.22
N GLN A 96 75.53 126.87 -73.14
CA GLN A 96 74.68 128.02 -72.81
C GLN A 96 75.18 129.29 -73.53
N SER A 97 74.28 130.16 -74.03
CA SER A 97 74.64 131.42 -74.72
C SER A 97 73.96 132.64 -74.07
N CYS A 98 74.67 133.76 -73.98
CA CYS A 98 74.28 135.01 -73.29
C CYS A 98 74.31 136.24 -74.23
N ARG A 99 74.02 137.44 -73.70
CA ARG A 99 74.14 138.75 -74.41
C ARG A 99 74.91 139.79 -73.59
N GLN A 100 75.59 140.72 -74.27
CA GLN A 100 76.43 141.76 -73.66
C GLN A 100 76.34 143.08 -74.45
N ASP A 101 76.03 144.21 -73.82
CA ASP A 101 75.88 145.52 -74.49
C ASP A 101 77.08 146.46 -74.21
N GLN A 102 77.43 147.31 -75.18
CA GLN A 102 78.56 148.25 -75.13
C GLN A 102 78.22 149.62 -75.75
N GLN A 103 78.80 150.70 -75.23
CA GLN A 103 78.72 152.05 -75.81
C GLN A 103 80.08 152.76 -75.96
N ARG A 104 80.14 153.78 -76.82
CA ARG A 104 81.25 154.75 -76.93
C ARG A 104 80.77 156.16 -77.32
N THR A 105 81.60 157.18 -77.10
CA THR A 105 81.30 158.59 -77.40
C THR A 105 82.16 159.12 -78.55
N VAL A 106 81.63 160.02 -79.39
CA VAL A 106 82.31 160.58 -80.58
C VAL A 106 82.09 162.10 -80.68
N GLN A 107 83.16 162.90 -80.80
CA GLN A 107 83.13 164.38 -80.86
C GLN A 107 83.81 164.91 -82.12
N GLN A 108 83.11 165.77 -82.88
CA GLN A 108 83.62 166.48 -84.07
C GLN A 108 84.48 167.70 -83.66
N ARG A 109 85.56 167.99 -84.42
CA ARG A 109 86.55 169.02 -84.04
C ARG A 109 87.09 169.83 -85.24
N GLN A 110 87.62 171.02 -84.96
CA GLN A 110 88.31 171.90 -85.92
C GLN A 110 89.67 172.35 -85.37
N GLN A 111 90.63 172.62 -86.25
CA GLN A 111 91.99 173.08 -85.91
C GLN A 111 92.28 174.44 -86.57
N ASN A 112 93.03 175.30 -85.88
CA ASN A 112 93.44 176.60 -86.38
C ASN A 112 94.75 176.51 -87.18
N VAL A 113 94.72 176.86 -88.46
CA VAL A 113 95.83 176.62 -89.42
C VAL A 113 97.07 177.51 -89.20
N LYS A 114 97.08 178.38 -88.18
CA LYS A 114 98.22 179.24 -87.81
C LYS A 114 98.74 179.05 -86.38
N THR A 115 97.99 178.35 -85.52
CA THR A 115 98.31 178.23 -84.08
C THR A 115 98.18 176.81 -83.55
N ASP A 116 97.73 175.85 -84.37
CA ASP A 116 97.43 174.46 -84.01
C ASP A 116 96.45 174.28 -82.84
N ALA A 117 95.77 175.36 -82.43
CA ALA A 117 94.68 175.30 -81.46
C ALA A 117 93.53 174.46 -82.02
N ILE A 118 93.12 173.42 -81.28
CA ILE A 118 91.96 172.57 -81.62
C ILE A 118 90.76 172.99 -80.79
N ARG A 119 89.59 173.09 -81.42
CA ARG A 119 88.28 173.35 -80.78
C ARG A 119 87.29 172.23 -81.10
N ASP A 120 86.43 171.92 -80.15
CA ASP A 120 85.28 171.05 -80.38
C ASP A 120 84.19 171.79 -81.17
N VAL A 121 83.47 171.07 -82.04
CA VAL A 121 82.44 171.63 -82.91
C VAL A 121 81.17 170.80 -82.81
N GLY A 122 80.08 171.42 -82.37
CA GLY A 122 78.84 170.72 -82.04
C GLY A 122 78.98 169.81 -80.81
N VAL A 123 77.95 169.02 -80.54
CA VAL A 123 77.84 168.18 -79.35
C VAL A 123 78.22 166.74 -79.67
N ALA A 124 78.94 166.08 -78.76
CA ALA A 124 79.29 164.67 -78.89
C ALA A 124 78.07 163.74 -79.04
N GLN A 125 78.22 162.68 -79.82
CA GLN A 125 77.21 161.62 -80.00
C GLN A 125 77.66 160.31 -79.35
N THR A 126 76.71 159.40 -79.10
CA THR A 126 76.95 158.09 -78.48
C THR A 126 76.52 156.96 -79.41
N GLU A 127 77.41 156.00 -79.64
CA GLU A 127 77.12 154.77 -80.40
C GLU A 127 76.93 153.58 -79.44
N ASN A 128 76.09 152.60 -79.83
CA ASN A 128 75.74 151.42 -79.03
C ASN A 128 75.87 150.12 -79.87
N ARG A 129 76.25 149.00 -79.24
CA ARG A 129 76.24 147.65 -79.86
C ARG A 129 75.96 146.53 -78.86
N THR A 130 75.56 145.35 -79.35
CA THR A 130 75.36 144.13 -78.55
C THR A 130 76.16 142.96 -79.14
N LEU A 131 76.76 142.16 -78.27
CA LEU A 131 77.47 140.90 -78.54
C LEU A 131 76.74 139.71 -77.90
N SER A 132 77.06 138.49 -78.33
CA SER A 132 76.45 137.25 -77.83
C SER A 132 77.49 136.15 -77.53
N PRO A 133 78.13 136.16 -76.35
CA PRO A 133 79.10 135.14 -75.94
C PRO A 133 78.42 133.79 -75.58
N SER A 134 79.21 132.72 -75.54
CA SER A 134 78.77 131.36 -75.22
C SER A 134 79.74 130.62 -74.30
N HIS A 135 79.18 129.72 -73.48
CA HIS A 135 79.85 129.01 -72.38
C HIS A 135 79.56 127.49 -72.46
N THR A 136 80.49 126.67 -71.96
CA THR A 136 80.41 125.19 -72.00
C THR A 136 80.77 124.57 -70.64
N ARG A 137 80.31 123.35 -70.34
CA ARG A 137 80.71 122.55 -69.15
C ARG A 137 80.42 121.07 -69.31
N ASP A 138 81.07 120.23 -68.51
CA ASP A 138 80.79 118.79 -68.43
C ASP A 138 79.57 118.47 -67.54
N ALA A 139 78.90 117.36 -67.84
CA ALA A 139 77.81 116.75 -67.08
C ALA A 139 77.84 115.21 -67.20
N VAL A 140 77.06 114.52 -66.37
CA VAL A 140 76.91 113.05 -66.37
C VAL A 140 75.43 112.68 -66.40
N GLY A 141 75.06 111.67 -67.19
CA GLY A 141 73.67 111.21 -67.33
C GLY A 141 73.09 110.54 -66.08
N ALA A 142 71.76 110.46 -66.03
CA ALA A 142 70.98 110.02 -64.87
C ALA A 142 69.84 109.02 -65.17
N LEU A 143 69.73 108.48 -66.39
CA LEU A 143 68.66 107.56 -66.79
C LEU A 143 69.02 106.08 -66.48
N GLU A 144 68.25 105.44 -65.59
CA GLU A 144 68.42 104.03 -65.17
C GLU A 144 67.67 103.01 -66.05
N THR A 145 68.04 101.72 -65.99
CA THR A 145 67.26 100.61 -66.57
C THR A 145 67.35 99.34 -65.73
N TRP A 146 66.22 98.69 -65.46
CA TRP A 146 66.08 97.60 -64.48
C TRP A 146 65.47 96.34 -65.11
N ILE A 147 65.98 95.17 -64.73
CA ILE A 147 65.53 93.84 -65.20
C ILE A 147 65.25 92.89 -64.03
N ALA A 148 64.35 91.91 -64.20
CA ALA A 148 64.03 90.94 -63.14
C ALA A 148 65.22 90.03 -62.79
N THR A 149 65.41 89.73 -61.50
CA THR A 149 66.45 88.83 -60.98
C THR A 149 65.87 87.89 -59.93
N SER A 150 66.66 86.92 -59.43
CA SER A 150 66.15 85.86 -58.55
C SER A 150 65.50 86.41 -57.27
N PRO A 151 64.27 85.97 -56.92
CA PRO A 151 63.59 86.42 -55.71
C PRO A 151 64.29 85.94 -54.43
N THR A 152 63.95 86.56 -53.30
CA THR A 152 64.27 86.02 -51.98
C THR A 152 63.05 85.40 -51.32
N PHE A 153 63.28 84.51 -50.37
CA PHE A 153 62.24 83.85 -49.58
C PHE A 153 62.55 84.04 -48.10
N SER A 154 61.53 84.29 -47.29
CA SER A 154 61.64 84.03 -45.85
C SER A 154 61.72 82.53 -45.59
N ASP A 155 62.17 82.16 -44.39
CA ASP A 155 61.92 80.83 -43.86
C ASP A 155 60.41 80.53 -43.78
N TRP A 156 60.09 79.24 -43.73
CA TRP A 156 58.73 78.79 -43.46
C TRP A 156 58.43 78.86 -41.96
N GLU A 157 57.52 79.72 -41.54
CA GLU A 157 57.07 79.80 -40.14
C GLU A 157 55.76 79.01 -39.95
N SER A 158 55.48 78.54 -38.74
CA SER A 158 54.21 77.87 -38.41
C SER A 158 53.18 78.92 -38.01
N VAL A 159 52.10 79.04 -38.77
CA VAL A 159 51.06 80.06 -38.58
C VAL A 159 49.79 79.53 -37.91
N SER A 160 49.66 78.21 -37.79
CA SER A 160 48.63 77.55 -36.97
C SER A 160 49.26 76.65 -35.91
N GLY A 161 48.49 76.37 -34.85
CA GLY A 161 48.72 75.17 -34.04
C GLY A 161 48.36 73.89 -34.80
N ALA A 162 48.75 72.74 -34.26
CA ALA A 162 48.37 71.44 -34.81
C ALA A 162 46.84 71.27 -34.72
N HIS A 163 46.15 71.11 -35.85
CA HIS A 163 44.69 71.04 -35.93
C HIS A 163 44.23 69.81 -36.74
N ASN A 164 42.91 69.61 -36.87
CA ASN A 164 42.31 68.42 -37.50
C ASN A 164 42.84 67.07 -36.94
N CYS A 165 43.21 67.06 -35.66
CA CYS A 165 43.88 65.94 -35.01
C CYS A 165 42.98 64.70 -34.81
N SER A 166 43.40 63.58 -35.38
CA SER A 166 42.77 62.26 -35.21
C SER A 166 43.74 61.23 -34.60
N ASN A 167 43.23 60.01 -34.37
CA ASN A 167 43.95 58.88 -33.77
C ASN A 167 44.51 59.19 -32.37
N TRP A 168 43.65 59.72 -31.49
CA TRP A 168 43.97 59.98 -30.08
C TRP A 168 44.09 58.67 -29.28
N SER A 169 45.26 58.45 -28.67
CA SER A 169 45.57 57.25 -27.87
C SER A 169 46.20 57.64 -26.53
N PRO A 170 45.93 56.94 -25.41
CA PRO A 170 45.09 55.74 -25.27
C PRO A 170 43.58 56.01 -25.31
N SER A 171 42.79 54.98 -25.62
CA SER A 171 41.32 55.02 -25.53
C SER A 171 40.86 55.16 -24.07
N PRO A 172 39.81 55.95 -23.78
CA PRO A 172 39.24 56.05 -22.43
C PRO A 172 38.33 54.85 -22.07
N SER A 173 37.96 54.01 -23.04
CA SER A 173 36.97 52.94 -22.88
C SER A 173 37.39 51.78 -21.97
N SER A 174 38.68 51.64 -21.64
CA SER A 174 39.21 50.58 -20.77
C SER A 174 39.25 50.96 -19.28
N TYR A 175 38.89 52.19 -18.92
CA TYR A 175 38.97 52.67 -17.53
C TYR A 175 37.63 52.48 -16.79
N THR A 176 37.63 51.56 -15.82
CA THR A 176 36.50 51.22 -14.94
C THR A 176 36.47 52.02 -13.62
N GLN A 177 37.48 52.85 -13.39
CA GLN A 177 37.65 53.77 -12.25
C GLN A 177 38.04 55.17 -12.74
N SER A 178 37.91 56.17 -11.87
CA SER A 178 38.32 57.56 -12.15
C SER A 178 39.82 57.66 -12.46
N ALA A 179 40.19 58.43 -13.49
CA ALA A 179 41.55 58.52 -14.00
C ALA A 179 41.86 59.89 -14.63
N THR A 180 43.14 60.23 -14.76
CA THR A 180 43.61 61.39 -15.53
C THR A 180 44.89 61.00 -16.26
N PHE A 181 44.95 61.27 -17.56
CA PHE A 181 46.06 60.89 -18.44
C PHE A 181 46.16 61.83 -19.64
N ASN A 182 47.26 61.77 -20.38
CA ASN A 182 47.41 62.52 -21.63
C ASN A 182 47.12 61.60 -22.83
N GLN A 183 46.27 62.04 -23.75
CA GLN A 183 46.12 61.44 -25.06
C GLN A 183 47.07 62.11 -26.06
N LYS A 184 47.74 61.32 -26.90
CA LYS A 184 48.53 61.79 -28.04
C LYS A 184 47.80 61.49 -29.35
N ALA A 185 47.70 62.47 -30.23
CA ALA A 185 47.28 62.29 -31.62
C ALA A 185 48.50 62.02 -32.50
N THR A 186 48.34 61.16 -33.51
CA THR A 186 49.39 60.84 -34.50
C THR A 186 49.12 61.41 -35.89
N ASN A 187 47.93 61.97 -36.13
CA ASN A 187 47.55 62.54 -37.40
C ASN A 187 46.87 63.90 -37.22
N CYS A 188 47.69 64.95 -37.16
CA CYS A 188 47.29 66.36 -37.19
C CYS A 188 47.88 67.08 -38.40
N VAL A 189 47.35 68.26 -38.69
CA VAL A 189 47.82 69.20 -39.72
C VAL A 189 48.41 70.45 -39.05
N ILE A 190 49.50 71.00 -39.60
CA ILE A 190 50.03 72.33 -39.25
C ILE A 190 50.13 73.16 -40.52
N ASP A 191 49.61 74.39 -40.51
CA ASP A 191 49.79 75.35 -41.58
C ASP A 191 51.11 76.11 -41.40
N ARG A 192 51.88 76.22 -42.48
CA ARG A 192 53.10 77.04 -42.55
C ARG A 192 52.97 78.08 -43.64
N ALA A 193 53.50 79.27 -43.40
CA ALA A 193 53.57 80.36 -44.37
C ALA A 193 55.00 80.86 -44.56
N ARG A 194 55.24 81.54 -45.67
CA ARG A 194 56.45 82.34 -45.95
C ARG A 194 56.12 83.50 -46.88
N THR A 195 57.03 84.45 -47.03
CA THR A 195 56.94 85.49 -48.06
C THR A 195 58.00 85.30 -49.14
N ARG A 196 57.62 85.42 -50.42
CA ARG A 196 58.51 85.55 -51.57
C ARG A 196 58.58 87.02 -51.98
N GLN A 197 59.78 87.59 -52.04
CA GLN A 197 60.02 88.96 -52.52
C GLN A 197 60.68 88.92 -53.89
N GLU A 198 59.99 89.41 -54.91
CA GLU A 198 60.53 89.61 -56.26
C GLU A 198 61.51 90.77 -56.27
N ARG A 199 62.50 90.72 -57.17
CA ARG A 199 63.60 91.68 -57.23
C ARG A 199 63.97 92.06 -58.64
N GLU A 200 64.48 93.28 -58.78
CA GLU A 200 65.04 93.82 -60.00
C GLU A 200 66.51 94.18 -59.80
N GLN A 201 67.29 94.09 -60.87
CA GLN A 201 68.70 94.47 -60.94
C GLN A 201 68.88 95.55 -62.01
N GLU A 202 69.62 96.61 -61.69
CA GLU A 202 69.96 97.68 -62.64
C GLU A 202 71.07 97.20 -63.57
N THR A 203 70.90 97.43 -64.87
CA THR A 203 71.71 96.80 -65.94
C THR A 203 73.16 97.29 -66.04
N THR A 204 73.49 98.43 -65.44
CA THR A 204 74.77 99.14 -65.63
C THR A 204 75.70 99.02 -64.42
N THR A 205 75.11 99.14 -63.23
CA THR A 205 75.76 99.13 -61.91
C THR A 205 75.63 97.80 -61.18
N GLY A 206 74.68 96.95 -61.61
CA GLY A 206 74.37 95.69 -60.95
C GLY A 206 73.66 95.83 -59.60
N ALA A 207 73.24 97.03 -59.20
CA ALA A 207 72.48 97.27 -57.97
C ALA A 207 71.16 96.49 -57.97
N ILE A 208 70.73 95.95 -56.83
CA ILE A 208 69.49 95.15 -56.69
C ILE A 208 68.50 95.88 -55.78
N ARG A 209 67.23 95.91 -56.19
CA ARG A 209 66.10 96.42 -55.42
C ARG A 209 64.96 95.40 -55.35
N ASP A 210 64.07 95.56 -54.38
CA ASP A 210 62.82 94.82 -54.32
C ASP A 210 61.82 95.39 -55.34
N SER A 211 61.07 94.51 -56.00
CA SER A 211 60.01 94.86 -56.96
C SER A 211 58.65 94.36 -56.48
N GLY A 212 57.65 95.25 -56.47
CA GLY A 212 56.33 94.96 -55.92
C GLY A 212 56.34 94.72 -54.40
N SER A 213 55.23 94.18 -53.89
CA SER A 213 55.08 93.78 -52.48
C SER A 213 55.39 92.30 -52.27
N PRO A 214 55.80 91.86 -51.05
CA PRO A 214 56.03 90.45 -50.76
C PRO A 214 54.78 89.61 -51.00
N ILE A 215 54.93 88.50 -51.73
CA ILE A 215 53.86 87.56 -52.05
C ILE A 215 53.81 86.48 -50.95
N PRO A 216 52.68 86.31 -50.23
CA PRO A 216 52.54 85.24 -49.25
C PRO A 216 52.34 83.88 -49.92
N GLU A 217 53.05 82.87 -49.45
CA GLU A 217 52.89 81.46 -49.82
C GLU A 217 52.49 80.65 -48.58
N SER A 218 51.59 79.67 -48.75
CA SER A 218 51.10 78.81 -47.67
C SER A 218 51.17 77.33 -48.05
N ARG A 219 51.40 76.45 -47.06
CA ARG A 219 51.34 74.99 -47.24
C ARG A 219 50.90 74.31 -45.95
N GLN A 220 50.29 73.13 -46.10
CA GLN A 220 49.93 72.27 -44.97
C GLN A 220 50.97 71.16 -44.79
N LEU A 221 51.25 70.81 -43.53
CA LEU A 221 52.10 69.69 -43.15
C LEU A 221 51.28 68.67 -42.35
N ASN A 222 51.13 67.47 -42.92
CA ASN A 222 50.31 66.38 -42.37
C ASN A 222 51.12 65.47 -41.41
N SER A 223 50.46 64.49 -40.82
CA SER A 223 51.06 63.49 -39.90
C SER A 223 51.80 64.10 -38.70
N GLN A 224 51.37 65.28 -38.27
CA GLN A 224 51.92 65.95 -37.09
C GLN A 224 51.29 65.39 -35.82
N THR A 225 51.94 65.57 -34.66
CA THR A 225 51.44 65.04 -33.38
C THR A 225 51.03 66.16 -32.43
N ALA A 226 49.86 66.01 -31.79
CA ALA A 226 49.42 66.86 -30.68
C ALA A 226 49.25 66.02 -29.40
N THR A 227 49.09 66.67 -28.25
CA THR A 227 48.83 66.03 -26.97
C THR A 227 47.79 66.83 -26.19
N ARG A 228 46.83 66.15 -25.55
CA ARG A 228 45.76 66.77 -24.77
C ARG A 228 45.54 66.02 -23.45
N PRO A 229 45.26 66.71 -22.32
CA PRO A 229 44.90 66.06 -21.09
C PRO A 229 43.45 65.56 -21.15
N TYR A 230 43.23 64.38 -20.58
CA TYR A 230 41.97 63.65 -20.53
C TYR A 230 41.66 63.26 -19.08
N VAL A 231 40.41 63.40 -18.67
CA VAL A 231 39.92 63.12 -17.32
C VAL A 231 38.68 62.23 -17.44
N ILE A 232 38.65 61.17 -16.64
CA ILE A 232 37.49 60.30 -16.47
C ILE A 232 37.08 60.41 -15.00
N ALA A 233 35.87 60.87 -14.75
CA ALA A 233 35.27 60.94 -13.43
C ALA A 233 34.11 59.92 -13.36
N ILE A 234 34.27 58.92 -12.51
CA ILE A 234 33.28 57.89 -12.23
C ILE A 234 32.83 58.07 -10.78
N GLY A 235 31.52 58.25 -10.58
CA GLY A 235 30.92 58.36 -9.25
C GLY A 235 30.76 57.00 -8.56
N ASP A 236 30.48 57.05 -7.26
CA ASP A 236 30.11 55.85 -6.50
C ASP A 236 28.74 55.30 -6.94
N TRP A 237 28.52 54.01 -6.66
CA TRP A 237 27.23 53.35 -6.89
C TRP A 237 26.21 53.76 -5.83
N ALA A 238 25.16 54.47 -6.23
CA ALA A 238 24.01 54.80 -5.39
C ALA A 238 22.86 53.80 -5.63
N ASN A 239 22.10 53.48 -4.58
CA ASN A 239 20.89 52.66 -4.72
C ASN A 239 19.79 53.44 -5.47
N GLN A 240 19.10 52.78 -6.41
CA GLN A 240 18.00 53.35 -7.17
C GLN A 240 16.71 52.57 -6.89
N GLY A 241 15.75 53.23 -6.23
CA GLY A 241 14.48 52.62 -5.84
C GLY A 241 14.61 51.56 -4.72
N ASP A 242 13.47 50.97 -4.35
CA ASP A 242 13.39 49.95 -3.31
C ASP A 242 13.94 48.59 -3.76
N LYS A 243 14.22 47.72 -2.80
CA LYS A 243 14.62 46.33 -3.03
C LYS A 243 13.47 45.53 -3.65
N GLN A 244 13.76 44.64 -4.57
CA GLN A 244 12.76 43.82 -5.28
C GLN A 244 13.15 42.34 -5.33
N SER A 245 12.23 41.49 -5.80
CA SER A 245 12.47 40.06 -6.11
C SER A 245 12.97 39.17 -4.95
N CYS A 246 12.86 39.62 -3.70
CA CYS A 246 13.19 38.82 -2.50
C CYS A 246 12.32 37.55 -2.42
N SER A 247 12.92 36.36 -2.44
CA SER A 247 12.19 35.07 -2.44
C SER A 247 12.59 34.12 -1.31
N ASN A 248 13.87 34.08 -0.92
CA ASN A 248 14.43 33.07 -0.01
C ASN A 248 14.19 33.35 1.50
N TRP A 249 13.03 33.91 1.84
CA TRP A 249 12.65 34.36 3.19
C TRP A 249 12.74 33.25 4.26
N ALA A 250 13.78 33.33 5.10
CA ALA A 250 14.08 32.37 6.16
C ALA A 250 14.00 33.00 7.58
N PRO A 251 13.60 32.25 8.62
CA PRO A 251 13.04 30.90 8.57
C PRO A 251 11.62 30.90 7.95
N ALA A 252 11.11 29.74 7.54
CA ALA A 252 9.77 29.64 6.97
C ALA A 252 8.70 29.79 8.06
N ALA A 253 7.53 30.36 7.73
CA ALA A 253 6.44 30.50 8.71
C ALA A 253 5.95 29.15 9.25
N THR A 254 6.04 28.09 8.45
CA THR A 254 5.77 26.69 8.80
C THR A 254 6.78 26.06 9.78
N THR A 255 7.85 26.75 10.16
CA THR A 255 8.80 26.31 11.20
C THR A 255 8.68 27.12 12.51
N VAL A 256 7.74 28.05 12.59
CA VAL A 256 7.50 28.89 13.77
C VAL A 256 6.08 28.67 14.28
N GLY A 257 5.92 28.47 15.59
CA GLY A 257 4.65 28.14 16.23
C GLY A 257 3.51 29.11 15.91
N LEU A 258 2.28 28.59 15.83
CA LEU A 258 1.09 29.32 15.44
C LEU A 258 0.93 30.63 16.24
N GLY A 259 0.71 31.74 15.52
CA GLY A 259 0.47 33.04 16.13
C GLY A 259 1.70 33.72 16.75
N LYS A 260 2.89 33.10 16.77
CA LYS A 260 4.11 33.76 17.28
C LYS A 260 4.67 34.72 16.23
N SER A 261 4.88 35.97 16.60
CA SER A 261 5.55 36.98 15.76
C SER A 261 7.05 36.69 15.64
N PHE A 262 7.59 36.73 14.43
CA PHE A 262 9.03 36.58 14.18
C PHE A 262 9.49 37.42 12.98
N THR A 263 10.81 37.52 12.77
CA THR A 263 11.39 38.23 11.62
C THR A 263 11.92 37.23 10.60
N GLN A 264 11.51 37.38 9.34
CA GLN A 264 12.11 36.70 8.20
C GLN A 264 13.18 37.57 7.57
N THR A 265 14.29 36.95 7.15
CA THR A 265 15.35 37.57 6.36
C THR A 265 15.40 36.91 4.98
N ALA A 266 15.43 37.71 3.92
CA ALA A 266 15.85 37.28 2.59
C ALA A 266 17.27 37.79 2.30
N THR A 267 18.00 37.11 1.43
CA THR A 267 19.38 37.43 1.01
C THR A 267 19.55 37.40 -0.51
N ASP A 268 18.46 37.20 -1.26
CA ASP A 268 18.40 37.17 -2.72
C ASP A 268 17.74 38.41 -3.33
N CYS A 269 17.35 39.38 -2.48
CA CYS A 269 16.74 40.63 -2.89
C CYS A 269 17.63 41.37 -3.89
N GLN A 270 17.05 41.80 -5.00
CA GLN A 270 17.75 42.58 -6.01
C GLN A 270 17.60 44.07 -5.72
N GLN A 271 18.73 44.76 -5.66
CA GLN A 271 18.81 46.22 -5.56
C GLN A 271 19.43 46.75 -6.85
N ALA A 272 18.68 47.57 -7.59
CA ALA A 272 19.24 48.35 -8.68
C ALA A 272 20.16 49.43 -8.10
N GLN A 273 21.30 49.63 -8.76
CA GLN A 273 22.27 50.67 -8.45
C GLN A 273 22.66 51.44 -9.71
N VAL A 274 22.95 52.72 -9.52
CA VAL A 274 23.20 53.70 -10.57
C VAL A 274 24.45 54.51 -10.25
N ARG A 275 25.28 54.83 -11.25
CA ARG A 275 26.41 55.77 -11.12
C ARG A 275 26.61 56.61 -12.37
N THR A 276 27.19 57.80 -12.21
CA THR A 276 27.53 58.70 -13.32
C THR A 276 28.96 58.47 -13.81
N ARG A 277 29.16 58.46 -15.13
CA ARG A 277 30.47 58.41 -15.79
C ARG A 277 30.62 59.59 -16.75
N ASN A 278 31.51 60.52 -16.41
CA ASN A 278 31.77 61.76 -17.14
C ASN A 278 33.22 61.76 -17.66
N GLU A 279 33.39 61.87 -18.97
CA GLU A 279 34.68 61.99 -19.65
C GLU A 279 34.86 63.39 -20.21
N GLN A 280 36.02 64.01 -19.94
CA GLN A 280 36.36 65.35 -20.42
C GLN A 280 37.78 65.39 -20.95
N TYR A 281 38.02 66.14 -22.02
CA TYR A 281 39.37 66.56 -22.43
C TYR A 281 39.49 68.07 -22.41
N THR A 282 40.72 68.57 -22.31
CA THR A 282 40.99 69.97 -22.64
C THR A 282 41.48 70.03 -24.08
N ASP A 283 40.77 70.76 -24.94
CA ASP A 283 41.18 70.95 -26.33
C ASP A 283 42.54 71.65 -26.41
N HIS A 284 43.44 71.13 -27.25
CA HIS A 284 44.85 71.52 -27.27
C HIS A 284 45.15 72.76 -28.12
N LEU A 285 44.14 73.32 -28.81
CA LEU A 285 44.25 74.58 -29.54
C LEU A 285 43.66 75.75 -28.73
N SER A 286 42.46 75.55 -28.20
CA SER A 286 41.67 76.58 -27.50
C SER A 286 41.86 76.61 -25.98
N GLY A 287 42.37 75.52 -25.39
CA GLY A 287 42.41 75.34 -23.93
C GLY A 287 41.03 75.11 -23.30
N GLN A 288 39.97 74.94 -24.09
CA GLN A 288 38.61 74.74 -23.58
C GLN A 288 38.40 73.31 -23.09
N LYS A 289 37.76 73.12 -21.93
CA LYS A 289 37.26 71.81 -21.50
C LYS A 289 36.04 71.40 -22.31
N VAL A 290 36.09 70.22 -22.91
CA VAL A 290 35.02 69.61 -23.70
C VAL A 290 34.61 68.30 -23.04
N THR A 291 33.32 68.12 -22.78
CA THR A 291 32.76 66.83 -22.36
C THR A 291 32.68 65.91 -23.57
N ALA A 292 33.41 64.79 -23.53
CA ALA A 292 33.40 63.78 -24.59
C ALA A 292 32.27 62.75 -24.40
N LEU A 293 31.95 62.44 -23.14
CA LEU A 293 30.89 61.50 -22.77
C LEU A 293 30.32 61.92 -21.41
N ASN A 294 29.01 61.85 -21.25
CA ASN A 294 28.36 61.92 -19.94
C ASN A 294 27.22 60.90 -19.94
N THR A 295 27.44 59.78 -19.28
CA THR A 295 26.51 58.64 -19.26
C THR A 295 26.20 58.19 -17.84
N THR A 296 25.09 57.47 -17.72
CA THR A 296 24.71 56.76 -16.50
C THR A 296 24.95 55.28 -16.72
N GLU A 297 25.66 54.65 -15.80
CA GLU A 297 25.86 53.21 -15.74
C GLU A 297 24.90 52.62 -14.70
N ASN A 298 24.36 51.43 -14.98
CA ASN A 298 23.42 50.72 -14.13
C ASN A 298 23.97 49.32 -13.83
N GLN A 299 23.77 48.83 -12.61
CA GLN A 299 24.00 47.44 -12.22
C GLN A 299 22.89 46.96 -11.29
N THR A 300 22.77 45.65 -11.12
CA THR A 300 21.89 45.04 -10.10
C THR A 300 22.73 44.17 -9.19
N ILE A 301 22.63 44.38 -7.88
CA ILE A 301 23.32 43.58 -6.87
C ILE A 301 22.32 42.78 -6.03
N ALA A 302 22.77 41.65 -5.48
CA ALA A 302 22.04 40.95 -4.42
C ALA A 302 22.32 41.60 -3.06
N VAL A 303 21.27 41.81 -2.27
CA VAL A 303 21.30 42.36 -0.91
C VAL A 303 20.39 41.55 0.01
N SER A 304 20.48 41.80 1.32
CA SER A 304 19.52 41.26 2.29
C SER A 304 18.40 42.23 2.62
N ASP A 305 17.25 41.70 3.03
CA ASP A 305 16.13 42.46 3.57
C ASP A 305 15.36 41.69 4.65
N THR A 306 14.60 42.41 5.49
CA THR A 306 13.93 41.83 6.66
C THR A 306 12.47 42.26 6.75
N ARG A 307 11.57 41.31 7.02
CA ARG A 307 10.14 41.57 7.22
C ARG A 307 9.60 40.87 8.46
N SER A 308 8.57 41.43 9.08
CA SER A 308 7.79 40.75 10.11
C SER A 308 6.91 39.66 9.50
N ALA A 309 6.78 38.54 10.20
CA ALA A 309 5.91 37.43 9.86
C ALA A 309 5.28 36.83 11.13
N VAL A 310 4.27 35.98 10.94
CA VAL A 310 3.62 35.23 12.03
C VAL A 310 3.76 33.74 11.72
N GLY A 311 4.09 32.95 12.74
CA GLY A 311 4.23 31.50 12.61
C GLY A 311 2.90 30.81 12.28
N THR A 312 2.99 29.73 11.51
CA THR A 312 1.87 28.91 11.04
C THR A 312 2.06 27.42 11.35
N LEU A 313 3.02 27.06 12.20
CA LEU A 313 3.17 25.69 12.70
C LEU A 313 2.17 25.47 13.85
N GLU A 314 1.05 24.84 13.54
CA GLU A 314 0.09 24.37 14.53
C GLU A 314 0.72 23.24 15.37
N ASP A 315 0.48 23.23 16.69
CA ASP A 315 0.86 22.11 17.56
C ASP A 315 -0.39 21.56 18.27
N TRP A 316 -0.68 20.28 18.04
CA TRP A 316 -1.94 19.64 18.39
C TRP A 316 -1.73 18.50 19.38
N ILE A 317 -2.12 18.74 20.64
CA ILE A 317 -2.00 17.76 21.72
C ILE A 317 -3.29 16.97 21.90
N ALA A 318 -3.19 15.74 22.42
CA ALA A 318 -4.37 14.94 22.74
C ALA A 318 -5.17 15.60 23.89
N THR A 319 -6.48 15.73 23.71
CA THR A 319 -7.41 16.26 24.72
C THR A 319 -8.50 15.23 25.04
N THR A 320 -9.40 15.57 25.96
CA THR A 320 -10.42 14.62 26.46
C THR A 320 -11.33 14.13 25.33
N SER A 321 -11.35 12.81 25.07
CA SER A 321 -12.24 12.18 24.10
C SER A 321 -13.72 12.33 24.47
N THR A 322 -14.59 12.42 23.48
CA THR A 322 -16.06 12.39 23.67
C THR A 322 -16.59 10.97 23.52
N TYR A 323 -17.58 10.62 24.34
CA TYR A 323 -18.22 9.30 24.36
C TYR A 323 -19.73 9.43 24.19
N THR A 324 -20.35 8.52 23.45
CA THR A 324 -21.79 8.26 23.57
C THR A 324 -22.10 7.41 24.81
N ALA A 325 -23.37 7.41 25.23
CA ALA A 325 -23.85 6.45 26.23
C ALA A 325 -23.72 5.00 25.71
N TRP A 326 -23.50 4.05 26.61
CA TRP A 326 -23.59 2.63 26.27
C TRP A 326 -25.03 2.27 25.88
N VAL A 327 -25.18 1.60 24.74
CA VAL A 327 -26.45 1.07 24.23
C VAL A 327 -26.35 -0.43 23.98
N ASN A 328 -27.45 -1.15 24.21
CA ASN A 328 -27.51 -2.60 24.01
C ASN A 328 -27.32 -2.95 22.52
N SER A 329 -26.38 -3.86 22.24
CA SER A 329 -25.99 -4.26 20.90
C SER A 329 -26.35 -5.72 20.67
N GLY A 330 -27.38 -5.97 19.87
CA GLY A 330 -27.94 -7.31 19.66
C GLY A 330 -28.68 -7.88 20.86
N ALA A 331 -29.09 -9.14 20.74
CA ALA A 331 -29.86 -9.84 21.75
C ALA A 331 -29.01 -10.30 22.95
N ILE A 332 -29.69 -10.58 24.07
CA ILE A 332 -29.11 -11.24 25.24
C ILE A 332 -28.67 -12.67 24.87
N THR A 333 -27.46 -13.06 25.29
CA THR A 333 -26.85 -14.37 24.99
C THR A 333 -26.32 -15.06 26.25
N SER A 334 -25.77 -16.28 26.10
CA SER A 334 -25.05 -17.03 27.14
C SER A 334 -25.78 -17.41 28.43
N CYS A 335 -27.10 -17.21 28.51
CA CYS A 335 -27.94 -17.65 29.63
C CYS A 335 -27.86 -19.17 29.88
N SER A 336 -27.41 -19.60 31.07
CA SER A 336 -27.31 -21.03 31.44
C SER A 336 -28.05 -21.39 32.72
N ASN A 337 -28.14 -20.51 33.72
CA ASN A 337 -28.64 -20.80 35.07
C ASN A 337 -30.18 -20.80 35.21
N TRP A 338 -30.88 -21.25 34.17
CA TRP A 338 -32.35 -21.26 34.05
C TRP A 338 -33.07 -21.93 35.23
N SER A 339 -33.73 -21.13 36.04
CA SER A 339 -34.44 -21.55 37.26
C SER A 339 -35.92 -21.11 37.23
N PRO A 340 -36.87 -21.91 37.75
CA PRO A 340 -36.72 -23.27 38.30
C PRO A 340 -36.31 -24.32 37.25
N ALA A 341 -35.73 -25.44 37.67
CA ALA A 341 -35.45 -26.56 36.76
C ALA A 341 -36.73 -27.30 36.35
N THR A 342 -36.81 -27.84 35.13
CA THR A 342 -38.01 -28.55 34.64
C THR A 342 -38.38 -29.76 35.49
N SER A 343 -37.39 -30.44 36.08
CA SER A 343 -37.56 -31.55 37.02
C SER A 343 -38.16 -31.15 38.39
N SER A 344 -38.34 -29.86 38.66
CA SER A 344 -39.03 -29.37 39.87
C SER A 344 -40.54 -29.15 39.65
N VAL A 345 -40.97 -28.94 38.40
CA VAL A 345 -42.35 -28.60 38.02
C VAL A 345 -43.06 -29.82 37.43
N THR A 346 -44.31 -30.06 37.83
CA THR A 346 -45.15 -31.18 37.41
C THR A 346 -45.17 -31.36 35.89
N VAL A 347 -45.09 -32.61 35.43
CA VAL A 347 -45.06 -32.94 34.00
C VAL A 347 -46.21 -32.30 33.23
N GLY A 348 -45.93 -31.74 32.05
CA GLY A 348 -46.92 -31.11 31.19
C GLY A 348 -47.37 -29.69 31.57
N GLN A 349 -47.10 -29.22 32.79
CA GLN A 349 -47.42 -27.84 33.19
C GLN A 349 -46.44 -26.83 32.58
N SER A 350 -46.96 -25.74 32.01
CA SER A 350 -46.14 -24.64 31.49
C SER A 350 -45.73 -23.68 32.61
N PHE A 351 -44.49 -23.21 32.57
CA PHE A 351 -43.95 -22.24 33.53
C PHE A 351 -42.85 -21.38 32.92
N THR A 352 -42.53 -20.24 33.54
CA THR A 352 -41.43 -19.37 33.11
C THR A 352 -40.16 -19.70 33.88
N GLN A 353 -39.10 -20.03 33.17
CA GLN A 353 -37.74 -20.04 33.69
C GLN A 353 -37.10 -18.66 33.55
N THR A 354 -36.35 -18.23 34.55
CA THR A 354 -35.50 -17.03 34.51
C THR A 354 -34.03 -17.45 34.58
N ALA A 355 -33.19 -16.88 33.73
CA ALA A 355 -31.75 -16.89 33.87
C ALA A 355 -31.25 -15.49 34.23
N THR A 356 -30.15 -15.43 34.97
CA THR A 356 -29.53 -14.23 35.57
C THR A 356 -28.02 -14.16 35.33
N ASP A 357 -27.45 -15.19 34.70
CA ASP A 357 -26.06 -15.26 34.23
C ASP A 357 -25.89 -14.81 32.77
N CYS A 358 -26.94 -14.26 32.16
CA CYS A 358 -26.93 -13.89 30.76
C CYS A 358 -25.98 -12.72 30.48
N ALA A 359 -25.41 -12.70 29.27
CA ALA A 359 -24.61 -11.60 28.76
C ALA A 359 -25.44 -10.69 27.85
N GLN A 360 -25.47 -9.38 28.14
CA GLN A 360 -25.88 -8.36 27.18
C GLN A 360 -24.63 -7.63 26.68
N ALA A 361 -24.32 -7.78 25.39
CA ALA A 361 -23.32 -6.94 24.75
C ALA A 361 -23.83 -5.49 24.67
N GLN A 362 -22.96 -4.53 24.93
CA GLN A 362 -23.22 -3.11 24.73
C GLN A 362 -22.13 -2.51 23.85
N THR A 363 -22.53 -1.55 23.01
CA THR A 363 -21.61 -0.71 22.23
C THR A 363 -21.72 0.74 22.67
N ARG A 364 -20.60 1.46 22.56
CA ARG A 364 -20.58 2.92 22.49
C ARG A 364 -19.56 3.36 21.45
N THR A 365 -19.62 4.63 21.10
CA THR A 365 -18.64 5.28 20.24
C THR A 365 -17.80 6.26 21.05
N ARG A 366 -16.48 6.19 20.86
CA ARG A 366 -15.49 7.17 21.35
C ARG A 366 -14.96 7.94 20.14
N GLN A 367 -15.07 9.26 20.18
CA GLN A 367 -14.38 10.15 19.26
C GLN A 367 -13.18 10.75 19.99
N ASP A 368 -11.98 10.40 19.53
CA ASP A 368 -10.75 11.03 20.00
C ASP A 368 -10.60 12.43 19.44
N ARG A 369 -9.95 13.31 20.21
CA ARG A 369 -9.86 14.74 19.91
C ARG A 369 -8.46 15.26 20.19
N GLU A 370 -8.08 16.25 19.40
CA GLU A 370 -6.86 17.05 19.61
C GLU A 370 -7.25 18.49 19.89
N GLN A 371 -6.39 19.19 20.63
CA GLN A 371 -6.51 20.60 20.94
C GLN A 371 -5.23 21.34 20.51
N GLU A 372 -5.38 22.47 19.82
CA GLU A 372 -4.25 23.29 19.41
C GLU A 372 -3.74 24.11 20.62
N THR A 373 -2.42 24.13 20.83
CA THR A 373 -1.81 24.63 22.07
C THR A 373 -1.82 26.16 22.24
N ASN A 374 -2.12 26.92 21.19
CA ASN A 374 -2.09 28.38 21.16
C ASN A 374 -3.49 29.00 21.06
N THR A 375 -4.39 28.42 20.25
CA THR A 375 -5.78 28.90 20.09
C THR A 375 -6.75 28.22 21.06
N GLY A 376 -6.44 27.01 21.51
CA GLY A 376 -7.35 26.17 22.29
C GLY A 376 -8.48 25.54 21.46
N GLU A 377 -8.46 25.67 20.12
CA GLU A 377 -9.43 25.02 19.22
C GLU A 377 -9.35 23.49 19.34
N ILE A 378 -10.49 22.81 19.27
CA ILE A 378 -10.59 21.35 19.44
C ILE A 378 -11.13 20.71 18.16
N ARG A 379 -10.41 19.74 17.60
CA ARG A 379 -10.80 18.96 16.41
C ARG A 379 -10.89 17.47 16.70
N ASN A 380 -11.60 16.74 15.83
CA ASN A 380 -11.65 15.28 15.87
C ASN A 380 -10.35 14.67 15.32
N LYS A 381 -9.74 13.76 16.09
CA LYS A 381 -8.54 13.00 15.69
C LYS A 381 -8.96 11.67 15.07
N GLY A 382 -8.96 11.61 13.74
CA GLY A 382 -9.30 10.40 12.99
C GLY A 382 -10.75 9.93 13.17
N SER A 383 -11.03 8.72 12.71
CA SER A 383 -12.36 8.12 12.72
C SER A 383 -12.85 7.78 14.13
N VAL A 384 -14.17 7.80 14.32
CA VAL A 384 -14.86 7.29 15.50
C VAL A 384 -14.46 5.82 15.77
N VAL A 385 -14.13 5.51 17.02
CA VAL A 385 -13.83 4.15 17.48
C VAL A 385 -15.05 3.56 18.18
N THR A 386 -15.48 2.38 17.75
CA THR A 386 -16.53 1.61 18.46
C THR A 386 -15.89 0.80 19.57
N GLU A 387 -16.35 1.00 20.80
CA GLU A 387 -15.99 0.20 21.97
C GLU A 387 -17.12 -0.80 22.27
N THR A 388 -16.75 -1.99 22.72
CA THR A 388 -17.66 -3.05 23.15
C THR A 388 -17.42 -3.42 24.62
N GLN A 389 -18.49 -3.69 25.35
CA GLN A 389 -18.44 -4.34 26.67
C GLN A 389 -19.52 -5.41 26.77
N SER A 390 -19.41 -6.29 27.76
CA SER A 390 -20.46 -7.25 28.12
C SER A 390 -20.87 -6.99 29.56
N ILE A 391 -22.17 -6.84 29.80
CA ILE A 391 -22.75 -6.69 31.15
C ILE A 391 -23.62 -7.90 31.50
N ALA A 392 -23.77 -8.16 32.79
CA ALA A 392 -24.72 -9.14 33.28
C ALA A 392 -26.16 -8.67 33.01
N ALA A 393 -27.02 -9.60 32.60
CA ALA A 393 -28.42 -9.38 32.29
C ALA A 393 -29.27 -10.58 32.72
N SER A 394 -30.59 -10.40 32.75
CA SER A 394 -31.56 -11.47 32.99
C SER A 394 -32.44 -11.71 31.77
N SER A 395 -32.83 -12.96 31.53
CA SER A 395 -33.75 -13.34 30.45
C SER A 395 -34.76 -14.37 30.95
N THR A 396 -35.94 -14.40 30.32
CA THR A 396 -37.06 -15.28 30.69
C THR A 396 -37.49 -16.11 29.50
N ARG A 397 -37.76 -17.40 29.69
CA ARG A 397 -38.31 -18.31 28.67
C ARG A 397 -39.42 -19.19 29.24
N THR A 398 -40.38 -19.57 28.40
CA THR A 398 -41.35 -20.62 28.72
C THR A 398 -40.68 -22.00 28.65
N ALA A 399 -40.96 -22.86 29.63
CA ALA A 399 -40.60 -24.27 29.63
C ALA A 399 -41.79 -25.11 30.12
N THR A 400 -41.73 -26.42 29.88
CA THR A 400 -42.70 -27.38 30.38
C THR A 400 -42.06 -28.21 31.49
N GLY A 401 -42.80 -28.47 32.56
CA GLY A 401 -42.37 -29.34 33.64
C GLY A 401 -42.15 -30.78 33.17
N THR A 402 -41.25 -31.48 33.86
CA THR A 402 -40.89 -32.89 33.62
C THR A 402 -40.88 -33.73 34.90
N LYS A 403 -41.46 -33.21 35.99
CA LYS A 403 -41.62 -33.96 37.25
C LYS A 403 -42.84 -34.85 37.18
N GLU A 404 -42.61 -36.12 36.85
CA GLU A 404 -43.65 -37.17 36.90
C GLU A 404 -44.05 -37.47 38.36
N THR A 405 -45.26 -37.97 38.58
CA THR A 405 -45.64 -38.61 39.85
C THR A 405 -46.46 -39.86 39.54
N TRP A 406 -46.00 -41.00 40.06
CA TRP A 406 -46.53 -42.32 39.73
C TRP A 406 -47.25 -42.93 40.93
N VAL A 407 -48.42 -43.50 40.70
CA VAL A 407 -49.25 -44.16 41.71
C VAL A 407 -49.58 -45.59 41.30
N ALA A 408 -49.70 -46.50 42.27
CA ALA A 408 -50.03 -47.90 42.02
C ALA A 408 -51.40 -48.03 41.31
N ALA A 409 -51.44 -48.85 40.26
CA ALA A 409 -52.61 -49.01 39.41
C ALA A 409 -52.98 -50.50 39.23
N ALA A 410 -54.15 -50.75 38.65
CA ALA A 410 -54.66 -52.11 38.44
C ALA A 410 -53.69 -52.95 37.57
N ALA A 411 -53.27 -54.09 38.12
CA ALA A 411 -52.41 -55.07 37.46
C ALA A 411 -53.12 -55.68 36.23
N VAL A 412 -52.33 -56.08 35.22
CA VAL A 412 -52.83 -56.80 34.05
C VAL A 412 -52.57 -58.29 34.23
N TYR A 413 -53.57 -59.11 33.96
CA TYR A 413 -53.50 -60.56 34.06
C TYR A 413 -53.52 -61.20 32.67
N GLY A 414 -52.64 -62.18 32.45
CA GLY A 414 -52.72 -63.08 31.31
C GLY A 414 -53.88 -64.09 31.47
N ASN A 415 -54.19 -64.78 30.37
CA ASN A 415 -55.10 -65.92 30.40
C ASN A 415 -54.50 -67.08 31.21
N TRP A 416 -55.36 -67.87 31.87
CA TRP A 416 -54.94 -69.13 32.50
C TRP A 416 -54.59 -70.17 31.43
N THR A 417 -53.36 -70.70 31.49
CA THR A 417 -52.86 -71.79 30.64
C THR A 417 -52.59 -73.04 31.47
N ASN A 418 -52.75 -74.23 30.88
CA ASN A 418 -52.42 -75.48 31.56
C ASN A 418 -50.90 -75.61 31.75
N SER A 419 -50.46 -75.77 32.99
CA SER A 419 -49.04 -75.89 33.37
C SER A 419 -48.61 -77.32 33.69
N SER A 420 -49.54 -78.29 33.60
CA SER A 420 -49.27 -79.72 33.71
C SER A 420 -50.20 -80.52 32.79
N ALA A 421 -49.88 -81.79 32.58
CA ALA A 421 -50.88 -82.79 32.18
C ALA A 421 -51.86 -83.08 33.34
N LEU A 422 -52.88 -83.89 33.09
CA LEU A 422 -53.77 -84.41 34.13
C LEU A 422 -53.02 -85.42 35.02
N TYR A 423 -53.18 -85.29 36.35
CA TYR A 423 -52.49 -86.11 37.34
C TYR A 423 -53.41 -86.55 38.49
N SER A 424 -52.94 -87.48 39.33
CA SER A 424 -53.68 -88.05 40.47
C SER A 424 -55.06 -88.62 40.15
N CYS A 425 -55.26 -89.11 38.92
CA CYS A 425 -56.53 -89.64 38.42
C CYS A 425 -57.01 -90.89 39.20
N SER A 426 -58.11 -90.74 39.94
CA SER A 426 -58.80 -91.83 40.65
C SER A 426 -60.18 -92.16 40.06
N ASN A 427 -60.84 -93.19 40.62
CA ASN A 427 -62.20 -93.62 40.28
C ASN A 427 -62.35 -94.12 38.82
N TRP A 428 -61.37 -94.88 38.34
CA TRP A 428 -61.39 -95.54 37.03
C TRP A 428 -62.53 -96.56 36.92
N SER A 429 -63.46 -96.35 35.98
CA SER A 429 -64.64 -97.20 35.75
C SER A 429 -64.80 -97.50 34.25
N PRO A 430 -65.24 -98.71 33.83
CA PRO A 430 -65.61 -99.87 34.65
C PRO A 430 -64.41 -100.67 35.18
N ALA A 431 -64.58 -101.39 36.28
CA ALA A 431 -63.52 -102.22 36.87
C ALA A 431 -63.31 -103.53 36.08
N GLY A 432 -62.06 -103.96 35.88
CA GLY A 432 -61.73 -105.19 35.15
C GLY A 432 -62.27 -106.48 35.78
N SER A 433 -62.49 -106.48 37.10
CA SER A 433 -63.12 -107.58 37.84
C SER A 433 -64.56 -107.88 37.41
N ALA A 434 -65.23 -106.99 36.68
CA ALA A 434 -66.55 -107.24 36.11
C ALA A 434 -66.54 -108.25 34.94
N TYR A 435 -65.37 -108.55 34.37
CA TYR A 435 -65.24 -109.38 33.17
C TYR A 435 -64.75 -110.80 33.49
N THR A 436 -65.61 -111.79 33.19
CA THR A 436 -65.39 -113.24 33.36
C THR A 436 -64.84 -113.93 32.11
N TYR A 437 -64.70 -113.19 31.01
CA TYR A 437 -64.16 -113.58 29.71
C TYR A 437 -63.13 -112.53 29.22
N SER A 438 -62.35 -112.86 28.19
CA SER A 438 -61.35 -111.93 27.63
C SER A 438 -62.03 -110.76 26.90
N ALA A 439 -61.66 -109.52 27.23
CA ALA A 439 -62.29 -108.31 26.70
C ALA A 439 -61.33 -107.12 26.70
N SER A 440 -61.57 -106.11 25.86
CA SER A 440 -60.91 -104.81 25.92
C SER A 440 -61.94 -103.68 25.90
N PHE A 441 -61.66 -102.61 26.63
CA PHE A 441 -62.56 -101.47 26.84
C PHE A 441 -61.79 -100.22 27.26
N THR A 442 -62.46 -99.07 27.34
CA THR A 442 -61.87 -97.83 27.88
C THR A 442 -62.38 -97.60 29.30
N GLN A 443 -61.48 -97.36 30.25
CA GLN A 443 -61.83 -96.83 31.56
C GLN A 443 -61.82 -95.31 31.55
N THR A 444 -62.74 -94.70 32.30
CA THR A 444 -62.77 -93.25 32.55
C THR A 444 -62.52 -93.00 34.04
N ALA A 445 -61.61 -92.08 34.36
CA ALA A 445 -61.48 -91.47 35.68
C ALA A 445 -62.23 -90.13 35.69
N THR A 446 -62.94 -89.84 36.77
CA THR A 446 -63.70 -88.58 36.98
C THR A 446 -63.07 -87.67 38.04
N ASN A 447 -61.95 -88.07 38.62
CA ASN A 447 -61.26 -87.33 39.67
C ASN A 447 -59.76 -87.23 39.36
N CYS A 448 -59.41 -86.45 38.34
CA CYS A 448 -58.06 -85.99 38.06
C CYS A 448 -57.86 -84.53 38.52
N SER A 449 -56.61 -84.14 38.73
CA SER A 449 -56.18 -82.76 38.98
C SER A 449 -55.45 -82.18 37.77
N LEU A 450 -55.55 -80.86 37.59
CA LEU A 450 -54.88 -80.10 36.53
C LEU A 450 -54.31 -78.79 37.08
N ASN A 451 -53.02 -78.55 36.91
CA ASN A 451 -52.42 -77.27 37.29
C ASN A 451 -52.51 -76.26 36.14
N GLN A 452 -52.78 -75.01 36.49
CA GLN A 452 -52.81 -73.88 35.57
C GLN A 452 -51.99 -72.72 36.12
N THR A 453 -51.40 -71.95 35.22
CA THR A 453 -50.66 -70.72 35.53
C THR A 453 -51.17 -69.54 34.71
N ARG A 454 -50.94 -68.32 35.20
CA ARG A 454 -51.05 -67.08 34.42
C ARG A 454 -49.96 -66.10 34.84
N SER A 455 -49.64 -65.15 33.96
CA SER A 455 -48.84 -63.97 34.33
C SER A 455 -49.73 -62.90 35.00
N ALA A 456 -49.14 -62.17 35.94
CA ALA A 456 -49.68 -60.96 36.53
C ALA A 456 -48.60 -59.87 36.47
N GLN A 457 -48.89 -58.73 35.83
CA GLN A 457 -47.98 -57.60 35.71
C GLN A 457 -48.51 -56.43 36.55
N ALA A 458 -47.80 -56.11 37.64
CA ALA A 458 -48.01 -54.90 38.41
C ALA A 458 -47.72 -53.66 37.55
N ARG A 459 -48.48 -52.59 37.76
CA ARG A 459 -48.34 -51.33 37.02
C ARG A 459 -48.49 -50.12 37.93
N GLU A 460 -47.90 -49.02 37.49
CA GLU A 460 -48.18 -47.68 37.97
C GLU A 460 -48.82 -46.86 36.85
N GLN A 461 -49.59 -45.85 37.23
CA GLN A 461 -50.10 -44.81 36.34
C GLN A 461 -49.50 -43.46 36.75
N GLU A 462 -49.10 -42.64 35.78
CA GLU A 462 -48.65 -41.26 36.04
C GLU A 462 -49.87 -40.36 36.22
N THR A 463 -49.87 -39.58 37.30
CA THR A 463 -51.02 -38.83 37.81
C THR A 463 -51.54 -37.70 36.90
N THR A 464 -50.72 -37.22 35.95
CA THR A 464 -51.02 -36.02 35.15
C THR A 464 -51.40 -36.36 33.72
N THR A 465 -50.65 -37.28 33.11
CA THR A 465 -50.78 -37.74 31.72
C THR A 465 -51.66 -38.99 31.58
N GLY A 466 -51.90 -39.71 32.68
CA GLY A 466 -52.60 -40.99 32.68
C GLY A 466 -51.83 -42.15 32.04
N ALA A 467 -50.57 -41.95 31.68
CA ALA A 467 -49.72 -42.99 31.08
C ALA A 467 -49.46 -44.14 32.06
N TYR A 468 -49.33 -45.38 31.56
CA TYR A 468 -49.07 -46.57 32.36
C TYR A 468 -47.65 -47.09 32.15
N ARG A 469 -47.00 -47.56 33.23
CA ARG A 469 -45.74 -48.32 33.17
C ARG A 469 -45.83 -49.63 33.93
N ASN A 470 -45.03 -50.61 33.52
CA ASN A 470 -44.86 -51.86 34.26
C ASN A 470 -43.94 -51.64 35.46
N VAL A 471 -44.31 -52.19 36.61
CA VAL A 471 -43.50 -52.15 37.84
C VAL A 471 -42.91 -53.53 38.08
N GLY A 472 -41.58 -53.63 37.95
CA GLY A 472 -40.87 -54.90 38.05
C GLY A 472 -41.26 -55.92 36.96
N SER A 473 -40.71 -57.12 37.09
CA SER A 473 -41.04 -58.26 36.23
C SER A 473 -42.44 -58.81 36.57
N ALA A 474 -43.16 -59.31 35.56
CA ALA A 474 -44.41 -60.03 35.77
C ALA A 474 -44.20 -61.26 36.66
N THR A 475 -45.10 -61.46 37.62
CA THR A 475 -45.13 -62.62 38.51
C THR A 475 -46.03 -63.73 37.95
N THR A 476 -45.72 -64.99 38.24
CA THR A 476 -46.58 -66.13 37.88
C THR A 476 -47.53 -66.46 39.03
N GLU A 477 -48.83 -66.46 38.75
CA GLU A 477 -49.84 -67.03 39.64
C GLU A 477 -50.16 -68.47 39.21
N SER A 478 -50.46 -69.34 40.18
CA SER A 478 -50.75 -70.76 39.97
C SER A 478 -52.07 -71.16 40.65
N ARG A 479 -52.81 -72.09 40.05
CA ARG A 479 -54.00 -72.74 40.65
C ARG A 479 -54.10 -74.20 40.23
N THR A 480 -54.83 -75.00 41.00
CA THR A 480 -55.18 -76.38 40.65
C THR A 480 -56.69 -76.50 40.46
N LEU A 481 -57.11 -77.11 39.35
CA LEU A 481 -58.48 -77.53 39.09
C LEU A 481 -58.63 -79.01 39.46
N ALA A 482 -59.62 -79.34 40.29
CA ALA A 482 -59.98 -80.71 40.66
C ALA A 482 -61.09 -81.28 39.75
N SER A 483 -61.49 -82.54 39.98
CA SER A 483 -62.63 -83.20 39.31
C SER A 483 -62.57 -83.18 37.77
N GLN A 484 -61.36 -83.22 37.22
CA GLN A 484 -61.14 -83.32 35.78
C GLN A 484 -61.25 -84.79 35.32
N THR A 485 -61.60 -85.01 34.05
CA THR A 485 -61.80 -86.36 33.48
C THR A 485 -60.63 -86.83 32.62
N ALA A 486 -60.27 -88.11 32.73
CA ALA A 486 -59.28 -88.77 31.86
C ALA A 486 -59.77 -90.15 31.41
N THR A 487 -59.22 -90.68 30.32
CA THR A 487 -59.57 -92.01 29.77
C THR A 487 -58.32 -92.86 29.55
N ARG A 488 -58.45 -94.19 29.64
CA ARG A 488 -57.35 -95.12 29.34
C ARG A 488 -57.83 -96.46 28.77
N PRO A 489 -57.12 -97.10 27.83
CA PRO A 489 -57.44 -98.44 27.36
C PRO A 489 -57.11 -99.47 28.44
N TYR A 490 -58.00 -100.46 28.60
CA TYR A 490 -57.90 -101.55 29.56
C TYR A 490 -58.21 -102.88 28.85
N ALA A 491 -57.51 -103.95 29.23
CA ALA A 491 -57.69 -105.28 28.68
C ALA A 491 -57.71 -106.34 29.79
N VAL A 492 -58.56 -107.34 29.61
CA VAL A 492 -58.67 -108.53 30.45
C VAL A 492 -58.43 -109.74 29.53
N THR A 493 -57.48 -110.60 29.90
CA THR A 493 -57.11 -111.79 29.13
C THR A 493 -57.17 -113.01 30.04
N ILE A 494 -57.95 -114.01 29.63
CA ILE A 494 -58.19 -115.24 30.40
C ILE A 494 -57.80 -116.45 29.55
N GLY A 495 -56.95 -117.31 30.10
CA GLY A 495 -56.48 -118.54 29.45
C GLY A 495 -57.51 -119.67 29.47
N ALA A 496 -57.25 -120.70 28.67
CA ALA A 496 -57.98 -121.96 28.76
C ALA A 496 -57.67 -122.72 30.07
N TRP A 497 -58.61 -123.53 30.54
CA TRP A 497 -58.39 -124.45 31.66
C TRP A 497 -57.47 -125.60 31.23
N GLN A 498 -56.45 -125.89 32.04
CA GLN A 498 -55.48 -126.96 31.82
C GLN A 498 -55.42 -127.87 33.06
N ASN A 499 -55.24 -129.18 32.85
CA ASN A 499 -55.08 -130.15 33.94
C ASN A 499 -53.81 -129.87 34.74
N ASN A 500 -53.95 -129.78 36.06
CA ASN A 500 -52.85 -129.52 37.00
C ASN A 500 -52.63 -130.75 37.89
N GLY A 501 -51.52 -131.46 37.67
CA GLY A 501 -51.26 -132.75 38.32
C GLY A 501 -52.09 -133.91 37.77
N ALA A 502 -51.90 -135.09 38.35
CA ALA A 502 -52.57 -136.32 37.95
C ALA A 502 -53.98 -136.48 38.58
N VAL A 503 -54.78 -137.37 38.00
CA VAL A 503 -56.09 -137.80 38.53
C VAL A 503 -55.94 -138.44 39.92
N ALA A 504 -56.73 -138.00 40.89
CA ALA A 504 -56.60 -138.37 42.30
C ALA A 504 -57.95 -138.72 42.98
N GLY A 505 -57.90 -139.31 44.18
CA GLY A 505 -59.09 -139.63 45.00
C GLY A 505 -59.87 -140.88 44.60
N CYS A 506 -59.40 -141.64 43.60
CA CYS A 506 -60.08 -142.81 43.05
C CYS A 506 -60.37 -143.92 44.09
N SER A 507 -61.64 -144.30 44.23
CA SER A 507 -62.12 -145.40 45.07
C SER A 507 -63.24 -146.18 44.35
N ASN A 508 -63.94 -147.10 45.04
CA ASN A 508 -64.98 -147.95 44.44
C ASN A 508 -64.51 -148.73 43.19
N TRP A 509 -63.28 -149.23 43.25
CA TRP A 509 -62.63 -150.02 42.20
C TRP A 509 -63.40 -151.32 41.93
N SER A 510 -63.96 -151.46 40.73
CA SER A 510 -64.83 -152.59 40.34
C SER A 510 -64.31 -153.26 39.04
N PRO A 511 -64.40 -154.61 38.87
CA PRO A 511 -64.99 -155.62 39.76
C PRO A 511 -64.27 -155.79 41.11
N ASP A 512 -64.90 -156.44 42.08
CA ASP A 512 -64.26 -156.78 43.36
C ASP A 512 -63.48 -158.11 43.27
N PRO A 513 -62.26 -158.21 43.85
CA PRO A 513 -61.47 -159.45 43.92
C PRO A 513 -62.26 -160.69 44.36
N SER A 514 -63.17 -160.58 45.34
CA SER A 514 -63.89 -161.74 45.87
C SER A 514 -64.89 -162.37 44.90
N THR A 515 -65.21 -161.67 43.79
CA THR A 515 -66.12 -162.18 42.74
C THR A 515 -65.39 -163.05 41.71
N VAL A 516 -64.07 -162.90 41.60
CA VAL A 516 -63.19 -163.59 40.65
C VAL A 516 -62.61 -164.85 41.29
N ASN A 517 -62.40 -165.90 40.50
CA ASN A 517 -61.90 -167.19 40.99
C ASN A 517 -60.46 -167.08 41.53
N SER A 518 -60.10 -168.02 42.43
CA SER A 518 -58.80 -167.99 43.12
C SER A 518 -57.61 -168.02 42.14
N GLY A 519 -56.79 -166.98 42.15
CA GLY A 519 -55.54 -166.90 41.38
C GLY A 519 -55.64 -166.30 39.96
N THR A 520 -56.83 -165.93 39.47
CA THR A 520 -56.97 -165.25 38.16
C THR A 520 -56.91 -163.72 38.29
N ALA A 521 -56.10 -163.07 37.42
CA ALA A 521 -55.91 -161.62 37.39
C ALA A 521 -56.89 -160.88 36.45
N PHE A 522 -57.22 -159.63 36.77
CA PHE A 522 -58.19 -158.81 36.04
C PHE A 522 -57.98 -157.29 36.27
N THR A 523 -58.68 -156.43 35.52
CA THR A 523 -58.59 -154.96 35.65
C THR A 523 -59.80 -154.39 36.39
N GLN A 524 -59.57 -153.49 37.34
CA GLN A 524 -60.57 -152.67 38.02
C GLN A 524 -60.61 -151.25 37.45
N THR A 525 -61.79 -150.62 37.47
CA THR A 525 -62.00 -149.21 37.12
C THR A 525 -62.61 -148.45 38.30
N ALA A 526 -62.20 -147.20 38.49
CA ALA A 526 -62.81 -146.23 39.41
C ALA A 526 -63.29 -145.01 38.61
N THR A 527 -64.54 -144.58 38.85
CA THR A 527 -65.20 -143.48 38.11
C THR A 527 -65.49 -142.24 38.96
N ASN A 528 -65.07 -142.24 40.22
CA ASN A 528 -65.29 -141.17 41.20
C ASN A 528 -64.01 -140.36 41.50
N CYS A 529 -63.04 -140.38 40.58
CA CYS A 529 -61.80 -139.64 40.76
C CYS A 529 -62.03 -138.13 40.51
N THR A 530 -61.01 -137.33 40.82
CA THR A 530 -60.99 -135.89 40.60
C THR A 530 -59.73 -135.46 39.86
N GLN A 531 -59.84 -134.38 39.10
CA GLN A 531 -58.74 -133.75 38.37
C GLN A 531 -58.76 -132.26 38.68
N ALA A 532 -57.68 -131.75 39.29
CA ALA A 532 -57.51 -130.30 39.45
C ALA A 532 -57.19 -129.65 38.09
N GLN A 533 -57.67 -128.42 37.89
CA GLN A 533 -57.39 -127.61 36.71
C GLN A 533 -57.03 -126.18 37.09
N VAL A 534 -56.21 -125.52 36.28
CA VAL A 534 -55.83 -124.11 36.44
C VAL A 534 -55.93 -123.34 35.13
N ARG A 535 -56.06 -122.01 35.22
CA ARG A 535 -55.93 -121.08 34.09
C ARG A 535 -55.34 -119.75 34.54
N SER A 536 -54.65 -119.04 33.66
CA SER A 536 -54.21 -117.66 33.89
C SER A 536 -55.33 -116.64 33.69
N ARG A 537 -55.29 -115.55 34.44
CA ARG A 537 -56.08 -114.33 34.25
C ARG A 537 -55.21 -113.11 34.49
N VAL A 538 -55.05 -112.31 33.43
CA VAL A 538 -54.22 -111.11 33.39
C VAL A 538 -55.10 -109.90 33.08
N GLU A 539 -54.92 -108.80 33.79
CA GLU A 539 -55.51 -107.49 33.47
C GLU A 539 -54.40 -106.47 33.24
N GLN A 540 -54.52 -105.66 32.18
CA GLN A 540 -53.51 -104.66 31.80
C GLN A 540 -54.17 -103.35 31.33
N TYR A 541 -53.47 -102.23 31.48
CA TYR A 541 -53.89 -100.92 30.96
C TYR A 541 -52.69 -100.10 30.51
N ASN A 542 -52.86 -99.19 29.55
CA ASN A 542 -51.86 -98.15 29.32
C ASN A 542 -52.13 -97.01 30.30
N ASP A 543 -51.14 -96.58 31.06
CA ASP A 543 -51.31 -95.43 31.95
C ASP A 543 -51.60 -94.14 31.15
N HIS A 544 -52.53 -93.31 31.64
CA HIS A 544 -52.98 -92.11 30.91
C HIS A 544 -51.92 -91.01 30.87
N ALA A 545 -51.06 -90.89 31.88
CA ALA A 545 -50.06 -89.83 31.96
C ALA A 545 -48.76 -90.18 31.22
N THR A 546 -48.43 -91.48 31.13
CA THR A 546 -47.14 -91.97 30.61
C THR A 546 -47.24 -92.89 29.39
N GLY A 547 -48.44 -93.39 29.07
CA GLY A 547 -48.67 -94.36 27.99
C GLY A 547 -48.20 -95.80 28.29
N VAL A 548 -47.59 -96.05 29.46
CA VAL A 548 -46.92 -97.32 29.77
C VAL A 548 -47.94 -98.44 30.05
N LEU A 549 -47.80 -99.56 29.32
CA LEU A 549 -48.57 -100.78 29.56
C LEU A 549 -48.23 -101.37 30.94
N THR A 550 -49.18 -101.26 31.85
CA THR A 550 -49.09 -101.69 33.24
C THR A 550 -49.99 -102.89 33.48
N THR A 551 -49.46 -103.95 34.09
CA THR A 551 -50.25 -105.13 34.48
C THR A 551 -50.89 -104.89 35.84
N ALA A 552 -52.21 -104.70 35.88
CA ALA A 552 -52.98 -104.44 37.09
C ALA A 552 -53.22 -105.71 37.93
N VAL A 553 -53.41 -106.85 37.26
CA VAL A 553 -53.67 -108.15 37.87
C VAL A 553 -52.93 -109.21 37.05
N ASN A 554 -52.24 -110.13 37.72
CA ASN A 554 -51.76 -111.37 37.10
C ASN A 554 -51.97 -112.49 38.12
N THR A 555 -52.89 -113.40 37.81
CA THR A 555 -53.38 -114.41 38.78
C THR A 555 -53.65 -115.74 38.09
N THR A 556 -53.48 -116.83 38.83
CA THR A 556 -53.92 -118.16 38.41
C THR A 556 -55.24 -118.49 39.12
N GLN A 557 -56.27 -118.82 38.36
CA GLN A 557 -57.52 -119.35 38.86
C GLN A 557 -57.45 -120.89 38.87
N SER A 558 -58.10 -121.52 39.85
CA SER A 558 -58.08 -122.97 40.06
C SER A 558 -59.51 -123.51 40.17
N GLN A 559 -59.76 -124.72 39.65
CA GLN A 559 -60.99 -125.49 39.83
C GLN A 559 -60.68 -126.98 39.95
N THR A 560 -61.69 -127.81 40.25
CA THR A 560 -61.56 -129.27 40.27
C THR A 560 -62.77 -129.90 39.60
N ILE A 561 -62.54 -130.87 38.72
CA ILE A 561 -63.56 -131.58 37.95
C ILE A 561 -63.53 -133.09 38.25
N ALA A 562 -64.58 -133.82 37.88
CA ALA A 562 -64.62 -135.28 38.00
C ALA A 562 -63.81 -135.98 36.90
N ALA A 563 -63.29 -137.18 37.20
CA ALA A 563 -62.45 -137.99 36.32
C ALA A 563 -62.56 -139.50 36.65
N SER A 564 -61.91 -140.36 35.86
CA SER A 564 -61.87 -141.82 36.06
C SER A 564 -60.44 -142.38 35.86
N SER A 565 -60.19 -143.59 36.37
CA SER A 565 -58.89 -144.28 36.29
C SER A 565 -59.04 -145.81 36.34
N THR A 566 -58.01 -146.55 35.90
CA THR A 566 -57.96 -148.03 35.87
C THR A 566 -56.73 -148.59 36.62
N ARG A 567 -56.79 -149.84 37.09
CA ARG A 567 -55.68 -150.58 37.76
C ARG A 567 -55.88 -152.11 37.71
N THR A 568 -54.88 -152.92 38.03
CA THR A 568 -54.95 -154.41 37.99
C THR A 568 -55.15 -155.05 39.39
N ALA A 569 -55.78 -156.23 39.47
CA ALA A 569 -56.09 -157.01 40.69
C ALA A 569 -56.18 -158.54 40.43
N THR A 570 -56.47 -159.38 41.44
CA THR A 570 -56.50 -160.87 41.38
C THR A 570 -57.52 -161.48 42.36
N GLY A 571 -58.21 -162.59 42.03
CA GLY A 571 -59.37 -163.15 42.78
C GLY A 571 -59.14 -164.35 43.74
N THR A 572 -60.20 -164.81 44.45
CA THR A 572 -60.15 -165.67 45.69
C THR A 572 -61.46 -166.51 46.03
N LYS A 573 -61.62 -167.82 45.67
CA LYS A 573 -62.91 -168.61 45.90
C LYS A 573 -62.84 -170.21 45.94
N PRO A 574 -63.66 -171.01 46.72
CA PRO A 574 -63.53 -172.51 46.99
C PRO A 574 -64.80 -173.50 46.85
N THR A 575 -64.74 -174.86 47.19
CA THR A 575 -65.73 -176.01 46.85
C THR A 575 -65.84 -177.32 47.78
N GLN A 576 -66.86 -178.27 47.68
CA GLN A 576 -67.13 -179.52 48.58
C GLN A 576 -68.11 -180.74 48.11
N GLN A 577 -68.40 -181.88 48.90
CA GLN A 577 -69.20 -183.17 48.58
C GLN A 577 -69.85 -184.10 49.76
N CYS A 578 -70.64 -185.25 49.56
CA CYS A 578 -71.31 -186.19 50.60
C CYS A 578 -71.89 -187.67 50.21
N GLN A 579 -72.48 -188.55 51.13
CA GLN A 579 -73.07 -189.99 50.98
C GLN A 579 -74.25 -190.46 52.01
N THR A 580 -74.83 -191.73 52.08
CA THR A 580 -76.22 -192.11 52.69
C THR A 580 -76.62 -193.47 53.45
N GLY A 581 -77.62 -193.50 54.42
CA GLY A 581 -78.48 -194.67 55.01
C GLY A 581 -79.00 -194.59 56.52
N GLY A 582 -79.91 -195.37 57.24
CA GLY A 582 -81.14 -196.27 57.07
C GLY A 582 -81.61 -197.21 58.31
N TRP A 583 -82.93 -197.37 58.77
CA TRP A 583 -83.43 -198.18 60.01
C TRP A 583 -84.95 -198.70 60.14
N ILE A 584 -85.41 -199.54 61.15
CA ILE A 584 -86.82 -200.13 61.49
C ILE A 584 -87.12 -200.46 63.03
N VAL A 585 -88.39 -200.47 63.61
CA VAL A 585 -88.79 -200.77 65.08
C VAL A 585 -90.25 -201.34 65.39
N THR A 586 -90.55 -202.02 66.55
CA THR A 586 -91.90 -202.51 67.10
C THR A 586 -92.06 -202.61 68.68
N ALA A 587 -93.25 -203.00 69.24
CA ALA A 587 -93.69 -203.30 70.67
C ALA A 587 -94.38 -202.15 71.50
N GLU A 588 -94.98 -202.23 72.74
CA GLU A 588 -95.12 -203.18 73.90
C GLU A 588 -96.40 -202.80 74.81
N ALA A 589 -97.00 -203.64 75.73
CA ALA A 589 -98.15 -203.26 76.63
C ALA A 589 -98.39 -204.08 77.96
N ILE A 590 -99.07 -203.52 79.00
CA ILE A 590 -99.40 -204.14 80.33
C ILE A 590 -100.82 -203.73 80.85
N GLY A 591 -101.41 -204.54 81.77
CA GLY A 591 -102.81 -204.49 82.23
C GLY A 591 -103.19 -203.57 83.41
N PRO A 592 -104.36 -203.85 84.05
CA PRO A 592 -105.13 -202.90 84.89
C PRO A 592 -104.49 -202.62 86.27
N MET A 593 -104.93 -201.60 87.03
CA MET A 593 -106.10 -200.72 86.86
C MET A 593 -105.76 -199.27 86.45
N GLY A 594 -106.78 -198.40 86.34
CA GLY A 594 -106.68 -197.09 85.70
C GLY A 594 -106.09 -195.94 86.54
N PRO A 595 -105.70 -194.82 85.88
CA PRO A 595 -105.64 -194.64 84.42
C PRO A 595 -104.35 -193.93 83.91
N ARG A 596 -103.38 -194.67 83.33
CA ARG A 596 -102.31 -194.17 82.40
C ARG A 596 -101.40 -195.32 81.87
N PRO A 597 -100.95 -195.31 80.59
CA PRO A 597 -100.01 -196.30 80.03
C PRO A 597 -98.56 -195.79 79.82
N VAL A 598 -97.61 -196.68 79.44
CA VAL A 598 -96.15 -196.43 79.34
C VAL A 598 -95.52 -197.12 78.11
N LEU A 599 -94.43 -196.56 77.56
CA LEU A 599 -93.67 -197.05 76.38
C LEU A 599 -92.23 -197.47 76.73
N ARG A 600 -91.60 -198.33 75.92
CA ARG A 600 -90.17 -198.73 75.96
C ARG A 600 -89.53 -198.69 74.57
N LEU A 601 -88.21 -198.49 74.50
CA LEU A 601 -87.42 -198.40 73.25
C LEU A 601 -86.08 -199.15 73.36
N TYR A 602 -85.76 -199.94 72.33
CA TYR A 602 -84.57 -200.81 72.28
C TYR A 602 -83.66 -200.49 71.08
N TRP A 603 -82.34 -200.51 71.27
CA TRP A 603 -81.33 -200.53 70.20
C TRP A 603 -80.44 -201.76 70.37
N GLY A 604 -80.40 -202.66 69.37
CA GLY A 604 -79.53 -203.85 69.41
C GLY A 604 -79.72 -204.77 70.63
N GLY A 605 -80.89 -204.72 71.28
CA GLY A 605 -81.19 -205.42 72.54
C GLY A 605 -81.06 -204.58 73.82
N VAL A 606 -80.52 -203.36 73.75
CA VAL A 606 -80.33 -202.47 74.92
C VAL A 606 -81.51 -201.49 75.07
N LEU A 607 -82.11 -201.45 76.27
CA LEU A 607 -83.20 -200.54 76.65
C LEU A 607 -82.66 -199.14 76.98
N LEU A 608 -83.19 -198.09 76.34
CA LEU A 608 -82.65 -196.72 76.47
C LEU A 608 -83.48 -195.74 77.32
N VAL A 609 -84.82 -195.82 77.30
CA VAL A 609 -85.69 -194.87 78.02
C VAL A 609 -86.96 -195.57 78.54
N THR A 610 -87.47 -195.12 79.69
CA THR A 610 -88.79 -195.45 80.24
C THR A 610 -89.50 -194.17 80.70
N ASN A 611 -90.84 -194.16 80.75
CA ASN A 611 -91.68 -193.03 81.21
C ASN A 611 -91.42 -191.67 80.54
N ALA A 612 -91.96 -191.48 79.32
CA ALA A 612 -92.12 -190.15 78.71
C ALA A 612 -93.57 -189.96 78.22
N SER A 613 -94.18 -188.82 78.52
CA SER A 613 -95.60 -188.54 78.24
C SER A 613 -95.85 -188.14 76.79
N TYR A 614 -96.75 -188.85 76.10
CA TYR A 614 -97.15 -188.52 74.73
C TYR A 614 -98.22 -187.42 74.71
N ASN A 615 -97.90 -186.27 74.11
CA ASN A 615 -98.86 -185.23 73.78
C ASN A 615 -98.57 -184.73 72.35
N GLY A 616 -99.59 -184.63 71.51
CA GLY A 616 -99.45 -184.81 70.05
C GLY A 616 -98.83 -183.67 69.23
N VAL A 617 -98.08 -182.74 69.82
CA VAL A 617 -97.66 -181.49 69.14
C VAL A 617 -96.23 -181.06 69.51
N ASP A 618 -95.20 -181.82 69.06
CA ASP A 618 -93.95 -181.22 68.52
C ASP A 618 -93.02 -182.25 67.85
N SER A 619 -91.99 -181.78 67.12
CA SER A 619 -91.24 -182.59 66.13
C SER A 619 -89.70 -182.45 66.09
N THR A 620 -88.99 -182.54 67.22
CA THR A 620 -87.51 -182.71 67.26
C THR A 620 -87.05 -183.44 68.53
N MET A 621 -85.83 -183.99 68.52
CA MET A 621 -85.10 -184.44 69.72
C MET A 621 -83.58 -184.34 69.48
N ALA A 622 -82.78 -184.15 70.52
CA ALA A 622 -81.33 -184.01 70.41
C ALA A 622 -80.59 -184.75 71.54
N TYR A 623 -79.49 -185.43 71.21
CA TYR A 623 -78.62 -186.10 72.17
C TYR A 623 -77.21 -186.31 71.59
N GLY A 624 -76.18 -186.29 72.42
CA GLY A 624 -74.82 -186.74 72.05
C GLY A 624 -74.12 -185.99 70.90
N GLY A 625 -74.52 -184.76 70.57
CA GLY A 625 -73.95 -184.01 69.44
C GLY A 625 -74.51 -184.40 68.06
N TYR A 626 -75.59 -185.17 68.01
CA TYR A 626 -76.35 -185.47 66.80
C TYR A 626 -77.71 -184.76 66.81
N THR A 627 -78.14 -184.28 65.64
CA THR A 627 -79.44 -183.61 65.44
C THR A 627 -80.40 -184.58 64.77
N TYR A 628 -81.52 -184.90 65.41
CA TYR A 628 -82.53 -185.81 64.87
C TYR A 628 -83.74 -185.03 64.34
N ILE A 629 -84.01 -185.12 63.03
CA ILE A 629 -85.10 -184.39 62.35
C ILE A 629 -86.22 -185.38 61.97
N ARG A 630 -87.45 -185.11 62.41
CA ARG A 630 -88.62 -185.95 62.09
C ARG A 630 -89.20 -185.59 60.71
N GLY A 631 -89.54 -186.61 59.92
CA GLY A 631 -90.52 -186.51 58.83
C GLY A 631 -91.74 -187.40 59.08
N THR A 632 -92.95 -186.86 58.93
CA THR A 632 -94.22 -187.61 58.89
C THR A 632 -94.61 -187.94 57.43
N GLN A 633 -95.32 -189.03 57.10
CA GLN A 633 -96.56 -189.50 57.72
C GLN A 633 -96.73 -191.04 57.83
N TYR A 634 -97.14 -191.48 59.03
CA TYR A 634 -98.35 -192.28 59.25
C TYR A 634 -98.54 -193.72 58.68
N ASN A 635 -97.48 -194.55 58.58
CA ASN A 635 -97.63 -195.98 58.97
C ASN A 635 -96.30 -196.67 59.35
N GLY A 636 -95.60 -196.11 60.34
CA GLY A 636 -94.22 -196.50 60.72
C GLY A 636 -93.26 -195.33 60.56
N GLN A 637 -92.13 -195.35 61.29
CA GLN A 637 -91.18 -194.23 61.35
C GLN A 637 -89.73 -194.72 61.19
N THR A 638 -88.94 -194.00 60.40
CA THR A 638 -87.52 -194.27 60.13
C THR A 638 -86.73 -192.95 60.08
N TRP A 639 -85.41 -193.00 60.32
CA TRP A 639 -84.56 -191.82 60.49
C TRP A 639 -83.19 -192.04 59.81
N ASN A 640 -82.57 -190.95 59.31
CA ASN A 640 -81.24 -190.93 58.68
C ASN A 640 -80.34 -189.89 59.34
N MET A 641 -79.01 -189.98 59.16
CA MET A 641 -78.02 -189.10 59.77
C MET A 641 -76.99 -188.56 58.76
N CYS A 642 -76.66 -187.28 58.87
CA CYS A 642 -75.52 -186.62 58.21
C CYS A 642 -74.76 -185.77 59.23
N ARG A 643 -73.50 -185.42 58.95
CA ARG A 643 -72.65 -184.56 59.80
C ARG A 643 -72.15 -183.35 59.01
N GLN A 644 -71.95 -182.23 59.71
CA GLN A 644 -71.14 -181.09 59.24
C GLN A 644 -69.64 -181.41 59.39
#